data_AF-A0A399ZEQ1-F1
#
_entry.id   AF-A0A399ZEQ1-F1
#
_cell.length_a   1.000
_cell.length_b   1.000
_cell.length_c   1.000
_cell.angle_alpha   90.00
_cell.angle_beta   90.00
_cell.angle_gamma   90.00
#
_symmetry.space_group_name_H-M   'P 1'
#
loop_
_entity.id
_entity.type
_entity.pdbx_description
1 polymer ?
#
loop_
_entity_poly.entity_id
_entity_poly.type
_entity_poly.pdbx_seq_one_letter_code
_entity_poly.pdbx_strand_id
1 'polypeptide(L)'
;MFPFKTFAPIFRAAFVVALLTALALTLAYQARARVRMDVGGSYDAPFVTRFFDAENDGTQTYRWTRDTSRIALDAQALTTPWTLQMRLNGFRPNRPARLTVEMNGAPVDTLPVADGWDIYTLQGNGAADVWTGDNRFVLRADTFVPQREIEGSADTRKLGVVVDWLEWTPARSRSAIGTDAVWLDFGAPPVMPPWATVASWAAALALLYVTARVIGVAPKLANMGAAVSVILVALAFALARVWSGYFTAPFLTLAIALTILASLLAWLLPRFAARLALPLDARASTALCALILVSVALKWGGAWYPQFRSSDLLFHAHRLEFVTQGNLFFTSELPDAARRVVPYPPALYAALAPLTVFFQDFSALLLSFDALADGAAILAIYFAARKIIQSSNQKITDPDSQAAFALWAALLLAFNPVSFWIYSWGNHTNIFAQAAATILFAWLLTVPLTRPRNFLLALFFFLLAALGHLGVFLSLLVFFPLAIILRATTRADNARQVFLLGALCAAGIVLSWGLYYAEFTAILFTQAQKFLADLGAGRAAGRGGITLARAGDVARYTVEQLGWALLLLGLSGVPRAWKNFNARARAVWSAWLLTGVAFALLTLGAAFSTRYTLWAAPALALSGAWVLIWLTAQSRAGRFAAYGLGALTFAQTLWLWFDRVWNGYH
;
A
#
# COMPACT_ATOMS: atom_id res chain seq x y z
N MET A 1 21.75 -20.84 -14.07
CA MET A 1 20.80 -21.92 -13.70
C MET A 1 21.20 -22.37 -12.31
N PHE A 2 20.37 -22.22 -11.29
CA PHE A 2 20.69 -22.77 -9.97
C PHE A 2 20.66 -24.31 -10.09
N PRO A 3 21.77 -25.02 -9.86
CA PRO A 3 21.75 -26.47 -9.86
C PRO A 3 20.83 -26.93 -8.73
N PHE A 4 19.82 -27.73 -9.05
CA PHE A 4 18.84 -28.30 -8.11
C PHE A 4 19.48 -29.02 -6.90
N LYS A 5 20.77 -29.38 -6.98
CA LYS A 5 21.57 -29.99 -5.89
C LYS A 5 21.81 -29.08 -4.66
N THR A 6 21.19 -27.90 -4.55
CA THR A 6 21.50 -26.90 -3.50
C THR A 6 20.33 -26.53 -2.57
N PHE A 7 19.16 -27.19 -2.67
CA PHE A 7 18.01 -26.82 -1.83
C PHE A 7 18.03 -27.41 -0.40
N ALA A 8 18.63 -28.59 -0.19
CA ALA A 8 18.62 -29.23 1.13
C ALA A 8 19.22 -28.35 2.26
N PRO A 9 20.36 -27.65 2.06
CA PRO A 9 20.88 -26.71 3.06
C PRO A 9 19.92 -25.54 3.36
N ILE A 10 19.19 -25.06 2.35
CA ILE A 10 18.22 -23.96 2.51
C ILE A 10 17.05 -24.43 3.36
N PHE A 11 16.48 -25.60 3.07
CA PHE A 11 15.37 -26.16 3.86
C PHE A 11 15.78 -26.49 5.29
N ARG A 12 16.99 -27.03 5.51
CA ARG A 12 17.51 -27.27 6.86
C ARG A 12 17.63 -25.96 7.65
N ALA A 13 18.17 -24.91 7.05
CA ALA A 13 18.29 -23.61 7.70
C ALA A 13 16.92 -22.95 7.94
N ALA A 14 15.98 -23.07 7.00
CA ALA A 14 14.61 -22.59 7.15
C ALA A 14 13.88 -23.30 8.30
N PHE A 15 14.09 -24.62 8.44
CA PHE A 15 13.56 -25.38 9.58
C PHE A 15 14.14 -24.90 10.91
N VAL A 16 15.44 -24.59 10.97
CA VAL A 16 16.05 -23.97 12.16
C VAL A 16 15.42 -22.61 12.46
N VAL A 17 15.17 -21.77 11.45
CA VAL A 17 14.46 -20.49 11.62
C VAL A 17 13.06 -20.72 12.18
N ALA A 18 12.32 -21.71 11.66
CA ALA A 18 10.99 -22.07 12.17
C ALA A 18 11.04 -22.48 13.66
N LEU A 19 11.98 -23.36 14.04
CA LEU A 19 12.16 -23.80 15.44
C LEU A 19 12.54 -22.64 16.36
N LEU A 20 13.45 -21.77 15.93
CA LEU A 20 13.84 -20.58 16.70
C LEU A 20 12.68 -19.61 16.85
N THR A 21 11.86 -19.44 15.81
CA THR A 21 10.65 -18.62 15.87
C THR A 21 9.65 -19.22 16.87
N ALA A 22 9.43 -20.54 16.81
CA ALA A 22 8.51 -21.22 17.70
C ALA A 22 8.95 -21.12 19.17
N LEU A 23 10.24 -21.32 19.45
CA LEU A 23 10.82 -21.14 20.77
C LEU A 23 10.70 -19.69 21.25
N ALA A 24 11.09 -18.72 20.41
CA ALA A 24 11.05 -17.30 20.77
C ALA A 24 9.62 -16.81 21.05
N LEU A 25 8.63 -17.25 20.26
CA LEU A 25 7.23 -16.96 20.53
C LEU A 25 6.74 -17.63 21.81
N THR A 26 7.07 -18.90 22.03
CA THR A 26 6.72 -19.59 23.28
C THR A 26 7.24 -18.85 24.52
N LEU A 27 8.47 -18.32 24.44
CA LEU A 27 9.06 -17.47 25.48
C LEU A 27 8.37 -16.11 25.57
N ALA A 28 8.02 -15.47 24.45
CA ALA A 28 7.30 -14.20 24.42
C ALA A 28 5.91 -14.29 25.07
N TYR A 29 5.23 -15.43 24.96
CA TYR A 29 3.94 -15.66 25.63
C TYR A 29 4.03 -15.70 27.16
N GLN A 30 5.23 -15.89 27.72
CA GLN A 30 5.44 -15.82 29.17
C GLN A 30 5.36 -14.38 29.70
N ALA A 31 5.53 -13.37 28.82
CA ALA A 31 5.21 -11.99 29.16
C ALA A 31 3.69 -11.84 29.27
N ARG A 32 3.19 -11.57 30.47
CA ARG A 32 1.78 -11.26 30.71
C ARG A 32 1.60 -9.77 30.52
N ALA A 33 0.55 -9.38 29.81
CA ALA A 33 0.27 -7.99 29.51
C ALA A 33 -1.17 -7.66 29.90
N ARG A 34 -1.35 -6.45 30.41
CA ARG A 34 -2.66 -5.82 30.53
C ARG A 34 -3.15 -5.44 29.14
N VAL A 35 -4.35 -5.88 28.77
CA VAL A 35 -4.94 -5.60 27.46
C VAL A 35 -6.03 -4.55 27.65
N ARG A 36 -5.81 -3.34 27.14
CA ARG A 36 -6.83 -2.29 27.11
C ARG A 36 -7.24 -2.02 25.66
N MET A 37 -8.54 -1.94 25.42
CA MET A 37 -9.10 -1.52 24.14
C MET A 37 -10.04 -0.36 24.38
N ASP A 38 -9.76 0.75 23.71
CA ASP A 38 -10.67 1.88 23.53
C ASP A 38 -11.67 1.49 22.45
N VAL A 39 -12.94 1.38 22.80
CA VAL A 39 -14.06 1.01 21.92
C VAL A 39 -14.69 2.29 21.40
N GLY A 40 -14.74 2.46 20.09
CA GLY A 40 -15.02 3.73 19.44
C GLY A 40 -13.77 4.55 19.15
N GLY A 41 -12.64 4.23 19.78
CA GLY A 41 -11.34 4.77 19.42
C GLY A 41 -10.89 4.37 18.01
N SER A 42 -9.84 5.04 17.53
CA SER A 42 -9.27 4.84 16.19
C SER A 42 -8.95 3.38 15.84
N TYR A 43 -8.57 2.58 16.84
CA TYR A 43 -7.96 1.28 16.59
C TYR A 43 -8.86 0.06 16.85
N ASP A 44 -10.14 0.26 17.16
CA ASP A 44 -11.01 -0.79 17.68
C ASP A 44 -11.66 -1.68 16.61
N ALA A 45 -11.85 -1.12 15.43
CA ALA A 45 -12.66 -1.68 14.36
C ALA A 45 -12.30 -3.12 13.92
N PRO A 46 -11.03 -3.56 13.93
CA PRO A 46 -10.69 -4.95 13.61
C PRO A 46 -11.21 -5.95 14.64
N PHE A 47 -11.43 -5.52 15.88
CA PHE A 47 -11.77 -6.41 16.98
C PHE A 47 -13.26 -6.38 17.32
N VAL A 48 -13.96 -5.31 16.96
CA VAL A 48 -15.38 -5.15 17.28
C VAL A 48 -16.27 -5.56 16.11
N THR A 49 -17.33 -6.31 16.39
CA THR A 49 -18.33 -6.73 15.41
C THR A 49 -19.72 -6.56 15.99
N ARG A 50 -20.68 -6.21 15.13
CA ARG A 50 -22.08 -5.90 15.52
C ARG A 50 -22.21 -4.78 16.57
N PHE A 51 -21.37 -3.75 16.47
CA PHE A 51 -21.62 -2.47 17.13
C PHE A 51 -22.28 -1.50 16.15
N PHE A 52 -22.74 -0.35 16.63
CA PHE A 52 -22.95 0.82 15.78
C PHE A 52 -21.62 1.53 15.50
N ASP A 53 -21.67 2.55 14.63
CA ASP A 53 -20.50 3.37 14.34
C ASP A 53 -19.99 4.08 15.60
N ALA A 54 -18.71 4.45 15.57
CA ALA A 54 -18.07 5.16 16.68
C ALA A 54 -18.72 6.54 16.85
N GLU A 55 -18.97 6.90 18.11
CA GLU A 55 -19.49 8.20 18.52
C GLU A 55 -18.50 8.87 19.48
N ASN A 56 -18.56 10.20 19.56
CA ASN A 56 -17.72 11.01 20.43
C ASN A 56 -18.56 12.14 21.02
N ASP A 57 -18.58 12.26 22.35
CA ASP A 57 -19.32 13.30 23.08
C ASP A 57 -18.46 14.52 23.48
N GLY A 58 -17.24 14.59 22.96
CA GLY A 58 -16.21 15.58 23.28
C GLY A 58 -15.28 15.16 24.42
N THR A 59 -15.66 14.15 25.22
CA THR A 59 -14.87 13.69 26.38
C THR A 59 -14.38 12.26 26.23
N GLN A 60 -15.16 11.39 25.59
CA GLN A 60 -14.76 10.02 25.26
C GLN A 60 -15.28 9.60 23.89
N THR A 61 -14.60 8.60 23.34
CA THR A 61 -15.06 7.79 22.22
C THR A 61 -15.83 6.59 22.74
N TYR A 62 -16.87 6.19 22.03
CA TYR A 62 -17.66 5.02 22.42
C TYR A 62 -18.37 4.39 21.23
N ARG A 63 -18.90 3.19 21.44
CA ARG A 63 -19.88 2.58 20.54
C ARG A 63 -21.10 2.08 21.30
N TRP A 64 -22.26 2.20 20.65
CA TRP A 64 -23.46 1.49 21.08
C TRP A 64 -23.38 0.02 20.68
N THR A 65 -23.68 -0.86 21.64
CA THR A 65 -23.92 -2.27 21.36
C THR A 65 -25.27 -2.45 20.66
N ARG A 66 -25.41 -3.58 19.97
CA ARG A 66 -26.68 -4.11 19.47
C ARG A 66 -27.22 -5.13 20.48
N ASP A 67 -28.25 -5.86 20.10
CA ASP A 67 -28.78 -7.03 20.84
C ASP A 67 -27.69 -8.07 21.17
N THR A 68 -26.75 -8.24 20.25
CA THR A 68 -25.54 -9.03 20.45
C THR A 68 -24.40 -8.34 19.74
N SER A 69 -23.38 -7.99 20.51
CA SER A 69 -22.13 -7.39 20.04
C SER A 69 -20.97 -8.28 20.46
N ARG A 70 -19.88 -8.26 19.71
CA ARG A 70 -18.72 -9.10 19.97
C ARG A 70 -17.42 -8.34 19.87
N ILE A 71 -16.53 -8.54 20.85
CA ILE A 71 -15.12 -8.17 20.78
C ILE A 71 -14.30 -9.46 20.64
N ALA A 72 -13.42 -9.54 19.64
CA ALA A 72 -12.53 -10.66 19.41
C ALA A 72 -11.08 -10.24 19.65
N LEU A 73 -10.39 -10.96 20.54
CA LEU A 73 -8.96 -10.79 20.75
C LEU A 73 -8.22 -12.05 20.29
N ASP A 74 -7.70 -11.98 19.08
CA ASP A 74 -7.07 -13.13 18.44
C ASP A 74 -5.69 -13.39 19.06
N ALA A 75 -5.38 -14.68 19.25
CA ALA A 75 -4.09 -15.15 19.76
C ALA A 75 -3.62 -14.54 21.10
N GLN A 76 -4.51 -14.01 21.94
CA GLN A 76 -4.07 -13.40 23.22
C GLN A 76 -3.66 -14.43 24.27
N ALA A 77 -4.30 -15.60 24.27
CA ALA A 77 -4.14 -16.62 25.31
C ALA A 77 -4.25 -16.02 26.72
N LEU A 78 -5.35 -15.29 27.00
CA LEU A 78 -5.59 -14.70 28.31
C LEU A 78 -5.53 -15.76 29.40
N THR A 79 -4.65 -15.56 30.37
CA THR A 79 -4.44 -16.49 31.48
C THR A 79 -5.47 -16.27 32.58
N THR A 80 -5.98 -17.36 33.14
CA THR A 80 -6.90 -17.35 34.29
C THR A 80 -6.13 -17.43 35.62
N PRO A 81 -6.67 -16.87 36.72
CA PRO A 81 -7.83 -15.99 36.77
C PRO A 81 -7.51 -14.61 36.15
N TRP A 82 -8.54 -13.93 35.65
CA TRP A 82 -8.42 -12.57 35.11
C TRP A 82 -9.50 -11.65 35.66
N THR A 83 -9.22 -10.35 35.66
CA THR A 83 -10.17 -9.28 35.94
C THR A 83 -10.47 -8.53 34.65
N LEU A 84 -11.75 -8.38 34.32
CA LEU A 84 -12.24 -7.53 33.23
C LEU A 84 -12.87 -6.29 33.84
N GLN A 85 -12.40 -5.12 33.45
CA GLN A 85 -13.04 -3.85 33.72
C GLN A 85 -13.65 -3.31 32.43
N MET A 86 -14.88 -2.82 32.49
CA MET A 86 -15.55 -2.19 31.36
C MET A 86 -16.12 -0.86 31.82
N ARG A 87 -15.84 0.20 31.06
CA ARG A 87 -16.52 1.49 31.26
C ARG A 87 -17.75 1.53 30.36
N LEU A 88 -18.92 1.48 31.00
CA LEU A 88 -20.20 1.32 30.35
C LEU A 88 -21.16 2.43 30.76
N ASN A 89 -22.14 2.70 29.90
CA ASN A 89 -23.32 3.50 30.23
C ASN A 89 -24.57 2.78 29.72
N GLY A 90 -25.53 2.54 30.61
CA GLY A 90 -26.78 1.85 30.33
C GLY A 90 -27.87 2.74 29.72
N PHE A 91 -27.61 4.05 29.64
CA PHE A 91 -28.47 5.17 29.22
C PHE A 91 -29.90 4.78 28.88
N ARG A 92 -30.78 4.89 29.87
CA ARG A 92 -32.23 4.63 29.78
C ARG A 92 -32.98 5.50 30.78
N PRO A 93 -34.16 6.04 30.40
CA PRO A 93 -34.91 6.93 31.30
C PRO A 93 -35.46 6.23 32.56
N ASN A 94 -35.84 4.95 32.49
CA ASN A 94 -36.69 4.34 33.53
C ASN A 94 -36.16 3.03 34.15
N ARG A 95 -35.05 2.46 33.66
CA ARG A 95 -34.54 1.17 34.14
C ARG A 95 -33.07 0.95 33.74
N PRO A 96 -32.25 0.27 34.57
CA PRO A 96 -30.95 -0.23 34.14
C PRO A 96 -31.05 -1.16 32.93
N ALA A 97 -30.04 -1.13 32.06
CA ALA A 97 -29.92 -2.10 30.97
C ALA A 97 -29.36 -3.41 31.51
N ARG A 98 -30.00 -4.54 31.21
CA ARG A 98 -29.43 -5.85 31.55
C ARG A 98 -28.36 -6.22 30.52
N LEU A 99 -27.14 -6.46 30.98
CA LEU A 99 -26.02 -6.92 30.16
C LEU A 99 -25.56 -8.30 30.62
N THR A 100 -25.57 -9.27 29.72
CA THR A 100 -24.92 -10.56 29.91
C THR A 100 -23.60 -10.56 29.16
N VAL A 101 -22.53 -10.93 29.86
CA VAL A 101 -21.19 -11.05 29.29
C VAL A 101 -20.85 -12.53 29.17
N GLU A 102 -20.48 -12.96 27.97
CA GLU A 102 -19.98 -14.32 27.70
C GLU A 102 -18.53 -14.26 27.24
N MET A 103 -17.74 -15.25 27.65
CA MET A 103 -16.39 -15.51 27.18
C MET A 103 -16.37 -16.87 26.49
N ASN A 104 -16.02 -16.90 25.20
CA ASN A 104 -15.92 -18.14 24.42
C ASN A 104 -17.20 -19.00 24.50
N GLY A 105 -18.37 -18.36 24.57
CA GLY A 105 -19.68 -19.00 24.67
C GLY A 105 -20.09 -19.43 26.09
N ALA A 106 -19.20 -19.31 27.08
CA ALA A 106 -19.54 -19.53 28.49
C ALA A 106 -19.99 -18.22 29.14
N PRO A 107 -21.10 -18.20 29.91
CA PRO A 107 -21.51 -17.01 30.64
C PRO A 107 -20.48 -16.66 31.72
N VAL A 108 -20.05 -15.40 31.76
CA VAL A 108 -19.18 -14.84 32.79
C VAL A 108 -20.04 -14.26 33.91
N ASP A 109 -20.91 -13.31 33.57
CA ASP A 109 -21.81 -12.67 34.53
C ASP A 109 -23.00 -11.99 33.82
N THR A 110 -24.03 -11.66 34.59
CA THR A 110 -25.15 -10.81 34.17
C THR A 110 -25.31 -9.67 35.15
N LEU A 111 -25.16 -8.44 34.66
CA LEU A 111 -25.13 -7.25 35.49
C LEU A 111 -26.14 -6.19 35.02
N PRO A 112 -26.79 -5.46 35.94
CA PRO A 112 -27.56 -4.28 35.60
C PRO A 112 -26.61 -3.09 35.37
N VAL A 113 -26.64 -2.51 34.17
CA VAL A 113 -25.89 -1.30 33.81
C VAL A 113 -26.79 -0.08 34.03
N ALA A 114 -26.45 0.74 35.01
CA ALA A 114 -27.18 1.97 35.33
C ALA A 114 -26.96 3.07 34.27
N ASP A 115 -27.79 4.11 34.33
CA ASP A 115 -27.54 5.34 33.57
C ASP A 115 -26.33 6.09 34.14
N GLY A 116 -25.55 6.71 33.25
CA GLY A 116 -24.26 7.33 33.55
C GLY A 116 -23.07 6.40 33.32
N TRP A 117 -21.89 7.00 33.20
CA TRP A 117 -20.64 6.26 33.01
C TRP A 117 -20.14 5.68 34.33
N ASP A 118 -20.00 4.36 34.37
CA ASP A 118 -19.43 3.65 35.51
C ASP A 118 -18.51 2.50 35.06
N ILE A 119 -17.65 2.02 35.96
CA ILE A 119 -16.70 0.93 35.72
C ILE A 119 -17.23 -0.35 36.36
N TYR A 120 -17.60 -1.30 35.51
CA TYR A 120 -18.06 -2.62 35.93
C TYR A 120 -16.88 -3.58 35.95
N THR A 121 -16.65 -4.22 37.10
CA THR A 121 -15.54 -5.16 37.30
C THR A 121 -16.08 -6.59 37.38
N LEU A 122 -15.59 -7.46 36.50
CA LEU A 122 -15.92 -8.88 36.45
C LEU A 122 -14.66 -9.70 36.68
N GLN A 123 -14.82 -10.84 37.35
CA GLN A 123 -13.76 -11.82 37.51
C GLN A 123 -14.12 -13.09 36.74
N GLY A 124 -13.14 -13.65 36.05
CA GLY A 124 -13.37 -14.83 35.21
C GLY A 124 -12.28 -15.88 35.37
N ASN A 125 -12.72 -17.13 35.27
CA ASN A 125 -11.87 -18.32 35.22
C ASN A 125 -11.99 -19.05 33.87
N GLY A 126 -12.64 -18.43 32.88
CA GLY A 126 -12.75 -18.99 31.52
C GLY A 126 -11.40 -18.95 30.82
N ALA A 127 -10.93 -20.11 30.35
CA ALA A 127 -9.68 -20.25 29.61
C ALA A 127 -9.87 -19.92 28.11
N ALA A 128 -8.80 -19.44 27.49
CA ALA A 128 -8.74 -19.29 26.03
C ALA A 128 -8.77 -20.67 25.32
N ASP A 129 -9.18 -20.70 24.06
CA ASP A 129 -8.97 -21.88 23.21
C ASP A 129 -7.45 -22.17 23.12
N VAL A 130 -7.04 -23.41 23.42
CA VAL A 130 -5.61 -23.76 23.50
C VAL A 130 -4.92 -23.72 22.13
N TRP A 131 -5.67 -23.93 21.04
CA TRP A 131 -5.13 -23.96 19.67
C TRP A 131 -5.05 -22.59 19.03
N THR A 132 -6.11 -21.78 19.16
CA THR A 132 -6.18 -20.45 18.54
C THR A 132 -5.79 -19.33 19.49
N GLY A 133 -5.95 -19.53 20.81
CA GLY A 133 -5.72 -18.50 21.82
C GLY A 133 -6.73 -17.37 21.76
N ASP A 134 -7.78 -17.53 20.97
CA ASP A 134 -8.77 -16.50 20.75
C ASP A 134 -9.62 -16.34 22.00
N ASN A 135 -9.90 -15.08 22.32
CA ASN A 135 -10.83 -14.72 23.36
C ASN A 135 -11.96 -13.94 22.70
N ARG A 136 -13.15 -14.55 22.68
CA ARG A 136 -14.35 -13.99 22.08
C ARG A 136 -15.29 -13.56 23.18
N PHE A 137 -15.41 -12.26 23.33
CA PHE A 137 -16.30 -11.62 24.26
C PHE A 137 -17.61 -11.33 23.56
N VAL A 138 -18.70 -11.85 24.08
CA VAL A 138 -20.04 -11.56 23.55
C VAL A 138 -20.79 -10.77 24.60
N LEU A 139 -21.26 -9.60 24.20
CA LEU A 139 -22.09 -8.70 24.98
C LEU A 139 -23.52 -8.87 24.50
N ARG A 140 -24.40 -9.42 25.35
CA ARG A 140 -25.83 -9.48 25.09
C ARG A 140 -26.53 -8.47 25.97
N ALA A 141 -26.95 -7.37 25.36
CA ALA A 141 -27.68 -6.33 26.05
C ALA A 141 -29.16 -6.42 25.68
N ASP A 142 -30.04 -6.22 26.65
CA ASP A 142 -31.38 -5.76 26.33
C ASP A 142 -31.25 -4.48 25.50
N THR A 143 -32.17 -4.21 24.60
CA THR A 143 -32.11 -3.02 23.73
C THR A 143 -33.36 -2.18 23.86
N PHE A 144 -33.26 -0.89 23.57
CA PHE A 144 -34.39 0.03 23.45
C PHE A 144 -34.29 0.85 22.17
N VAL A 145 -35.35 1.57 21.83
CA VAL A 145 -35.36 2.51 20.70
C VAL A 145 -35.60 3.90 21.29
N PRO A 146 -34.61 4.82 21.27
CA PRO A 146 -34.73 6.13 21.91
C PRO A 146 -35.98 6.89 21.50
N GLN A 147 -36.34 6.88 20.20
CA GLN A 147 -37.57 7.53 19.70
C GLN A 147 -38.85 7.06 20.40
N ARG A 148 -38.90 5.82 20.91
CA ARG A 148 -40.09 5.26 21.57
C ARG A 148 -40.11 5.49 23.07
N GLU A 149 -38.95 5.71 23.69
CA GLU A 149 -38.82 5.76 25.15
C GLU A 149 -38.40 7.15 25.67
N ILE A 150 -37.87 8.03 24.81
CA ILE A 150 -37.42 9.38 25.14
C ILE A 150 -38.20 10.39 24.31
N GLU A 151 -39.00 11.22 24.97
CA GLU A 151 -39.78 12.28 24.32
C GLU A 151 -38.85 13.22 23.53
N GLY A 152 -39.17 13.46 22.26
CA GLY A 152 -38.39 14.32 21.37
C GLY A 152 -37.16 13.68 20.72
N SER A 153 -36.81 12.42 21.02
CA SER A 153 -35.71 11.74 20.33
C SER A 153 -36.08 11.32 18.91
N ALA A 154 -35.21 11.62 17.94
CA ALA A 154 -35.35 11.19 16.55
C ALA A 154 -34.60 9.87 16.24
N ASP A 155 -33.86 9.31 17.21
CA ASP A 155 -33.02 8.14 16.98
C ASP A 155 -33.86 6.85 16.95
N THR A 156 -33.89 6.22 15.77
CA THR A 156 -34.66 5.01 15.46
C THR A 156 -33.88 3.72 15.69
N ARG A 157 -32.60 3.82 16.07
CA ARG A 157 -31.73 2.66 16.24
C ARG A 157 -32.17 1.83 17.45
N LYS A 158 -32.02 0.51 17.34
CA LYS A 158 -32.21 -0.45 18.43
C LYS A 158 -30.91 -0.56 19.23
N LEU A 159 -30.76 0.31 20.23
CA LEU A 159 -29.53 0.52 21.01
C LEU A 159 -29.47 -0.37 22.25
N GLY A 160 -28.32 -0.98 22.51
CA GLY A 160 -28.00 -1.70 23.75
C GLY A 160 -27.40 -0.78 24.81
N VAL A 161 -26.31 -1.21 25.43
CA VAL A 161 -25.44 -0.38 26.29
C VAL A 161 -24.38 0.34 25.48
N VAL A 162 -23.90 1.47 25.99
CA VAL A 162 -22.73 2.19 25.48
C VAL A 162 -21.46 1.58 26.07
N VAL A 163 -20.43 1.37 25.25
CA VAL A 163 -19.11 0.89 25.66
C VAL A 163 -18.06 1.91 25.25
N ASP A 164 -17.31 2.43 26.22
CA ASP A 164 -16.17 3.35 26.01
C ASP A 164 -14.87 2.55 25.93
N TRP A 165 -14.50 1.82 26.98
CA TRP A 165 -13.33 0.96 26.93
C TRP A 165 -13.51 -0.30 27.75
N LEU A 166 -12.63 -1.25 27.51
CA LEU A 166 -12.51 -2.47 28.27
C LEU A 166 -11.03 -2.76 28.56
N GLU A 167 -10.77 -3.36 29.71
CA GLU A 167 -9.42 -3.63 30.21
C GLU A 167 -9.38 -5.01 30.87
N TRP A 168 -8.50 -5.88 30.36
CA TRP A 168 -8.21 -7.18 30.94
C TRP A 168 -6.89 -7.17 31.67
N THR A 169 -6.93 -7.59 32.92
CA THR A 169 -5.76 -7.73 33.77
C THR A 169 -5.67 -9.17 34.26
N PRO A 170 -4.71 -9.96 33.74
CA PRO A 170 -4.39 -11.26 34.32
C PRO A 170 -4.01 -11.15 35.80
N ALA A 171 -4.37 -12.15 36.60
CA ALA A 171 -3.91 -12.21 37.98
C ALA A 171 -2.37 -12.25 38.04
N ARG A 172 -1.83 -11.49 39.00
CA ARG A 172 -0.39 -11.31 39.23
C ARG A 172 0.01 -11.92 40.56
N SER A 173 0.96 -12.85 40.54
CA SER A 173 1.51 -13.44 41.77
C SER A 173 2.48 -12.48 42.47
N ARG A 174 2.85 -12.82 43.71
CA ARG A 174 3.87 -12.08 44.48
C ARG A 174 5.27 -12.17 43.87
N SER A 175 5.50 -13.14 42.99
CA SER A 175 6.81 -13.40 42.36
C SER A 175 6.93 -12.76 40.98
N ALA A 176 6.05 -11.82 40.61
CA ALA A 176 6.07 -11.17 39.31
C ALA A 176 7.10 -10.03 39.22
N ILE A 177 7.82 -9.94 38.09
CA ILE A 177 8.80 -8.87 37.79
C ILE A 177 8.36 -8.13 36.53
N GLY A 178 8.25 -6.80 36.62
CA GLY A 178 7.87 -5.95 35.49
C GLY A 178 7.02 -4.75 35.91
N THR A 179 6.35 -4.15 34.93
CA THR A 179 5.45 -3.01 35.12
C THR A 179 4.00 -3.47 35.20
N ASP A 180 3.07 -2.55 35.46
CA ASP A 180 1.64 -2.85 35.45
C ASP A 180 1.09 -3.09 34.04
N ALA A 181 1.82 -2.65 33.00
CA ALA A 181 1.48 -2.91 31.62
C ALA A 181 1.92 -4.31 31.18
N VAL A 182 3.16 -4.71 31.53
CA VAL A 182 3.77 -5.99 31.12
C VAL A 182 4.69 -6.53 32.21
N TRP A 183 4.56 -7.82 32.52
CA TRP A 183 5.39 -8.50 33.52
C TRP A 183 5.65 -9.97 33.19
N LEU A 184 6.69 -10.54 33.80
CA LEU A 184 6.93 -11.98 33.88
C LEU A 184 6.44 -12.47 35.23
N ASP A 185 5.71 -13.57 35.26
CA ASP A 185 5.13 -14.12 36.49
C ASP A 185 5.68 -15.52 36.79
N PHE A 186 6.63 -15.61 37.72
CA PHE A 186 7.28 -16.88 38.09
C PHE A 186 6.47 -17.72 39.09
N GLY A 187 5.43 -17.15 39.71
CA GLY A 187 4.55 -17.86 40.64
C GLY A 187 3.33 -18.46 39.98
N ALA A 188 3.12 -18.18 38.69
CA ALA A 188 2.00 -18.66 37.91
C ALA A 188 2.44 -19.77 36.92
N PRO A 189 1.53 -20.68 36.51
CA PRO A 189 1.88 -21.71 35.53
C PRO A 189 2.30 -21.07 34.19
N PRO A 190 3.20 -21.74 33.44
CA PRO A 190 3.60 -21.29 32.11
C PRO A 190 2.40 -21.11 31.18
N VAL A 191 2.42 -20.05 30.39
CA VAL A 191 1.38 -19.77 29.41
C VAL A 191 1.64 -20.62 28.17
N MET A 192 0.69 -21.48 27.80
CA MET A 192 0.77 -22.21 26.54
C MET A 192 0.43 -21.25 25.40
N PRO A 193 1.34 -21.04 24.43
CA PRO A 193 1.04 -20.19 23.30
C PRO A 193 0.06 -20.91 22.36
N PRO A 194 -0.73 -20.16 21.57
CA PRO A 194 -1.61 -20.77 20.58
C PRO A 194 -0.80 -21.41 19.47
N TRP A 195 -0.84 -22.74 19.36
CA TRP A 195 0.01 -23.45 18.42
C TRP A 195 -0.27 -23.10 16.96
N ALA A 196 -1.51 -22.75 16.60
CA ALA A 196 -1.83 -22.27 15.25
C ALA A 196 -1.09 -20.96 14.93
N THR A 197 -1.03 -20.04 15.90
CA THR A 197 -0.31 -18.77 15.76
C THR A 197 1.19 -18.98 15.67
N VAL A 198 1.74 -19.79 16.58
CA VAL A 198 3.17 -20.12 16.60
C VAL A 198 3.60 -20.79 15.28
N ALA A 199 2.83 -21.79 14.81
CA ALA A 199 3.10 -22.48 13.57
C ALA A 199 3.01 -21.55 12.35
N SER A 200 2.03 -20.65 12.32
CA SER A 200 1.85 -19.69 11.23
C SER A 200 3.04 -18.73 11.11
N TRP A 201 3.48 -18.13 12.22
CA TRP A 201 4.64 -17.25 12.22
C TRP A 201 5.95 -17.99 11.96
N ALA A 202 6.12 -19.19 12.50
CA ALA A 202 7.29 -20.04 12.23
C ALA A 202 7.37 -20.41 10.74
N ALA A 203 6.25 -20.80 10.13
CA ALA A 203 6.17 -21.07 8.70
C ALA A 203 6.43 -19.81 7.87
N ALA A 204 5.84 -18.66 8.24
CA ALA A 204 6.03 -17.40 7.54
C ALA A 204 7.50 -16.94 7.53
N LEU A 205 8.19 -16.95 8.68
CA LEU A 205 9.60 -16.56 8.75
C LEU A 205 10.52 -17.57 8.04
N ALA A 206 10.20 -18.86 8.10
CA ALA A 206 10.90 -19.87 7.30
C ALA A 206 10.74 -19.64 5.80
N LEU A 207 9.53 -19.32 5.33
CA LEU A 207 9.25 -18.97 3.93
C LEU A 207 9.96 -17.70 3.49
N LEU A 208 10.01 -16.66 4.33
CA LEU A 208 10.77 -15.44 4.06
C LEU A 208 12.28 -15.70 4.01
N TYR A 209 12.80 -16.61 4.85
CA TYR A 209 14.18 -17.07 4.74
C TYR A 209 14.44 -17.79 3.41
N VAL A 210 13.57 -18.72 3.02
CA VAL A 210 13.64 -19.41 1.71
C VAL A 210 13.60 -18.38 0.58
N THR A 211 12.69 -17.41 0.65
CA THR A 211 12.56 -16.29 -0.31
C THR A 211 13.88 -15.56 -0.49
N ALA A 212 14.52 -15.12 0.61
CA ALA A 212 15.80 -14.43 0.56
C ALA A 212 16.89 -15.30 -0.08
N ARG A 213 16.93 -16.60 0.22
CA ARG A 213 17.91 -17.53 -0.34
C ARG A 213 17.66 -17.82 -1.83
N VAL A 214 16.40 -17.96 -2.24
CA VAL A 214 15.98 -18.20 -3.64
C VAL A 214 16.39 -17.06 -4.55
N ILE A 215 16.25 -15.81 -4.09
CA ILE A 215 16.67 -14.64 -4.89
C ILE A 215 18.19 -14.40 -4.86
N GLY A 216 18.95 -15.14 -4.05
CA GLY A 216 20.42 -15.08 -4.01
C GLY A 216 21.04 -14.28 -2.86
N VAL A 217 20.29 -13.84 -1.85
CA VAL A 217 20.84 -13.14 -0.68
C VAL A 217 21.83 -14.02 0.05
N ALA A 218 23.07 -13.57 0.27
CA ALA A 218 24.12 -14.36 0.91
C ALA A 218 23.67 -14.99 2.26
N PRO A 219 24.09 -16.23 2.60
CA PRO A 219 23.63 -16.94 3.80
C PRO A 219 23.79 -16.13 5.09
N LYS A 220 24.93 -15.43 5.25
CA LYS A 220 25.20 -14.60 6.42
C LYS A 220 24.15 -13.48 6.59
N LEU A 221 23.80 -12.80 5.49
CA LEU A 221 22.80 -11.73 5.51
C LEU A 221 21.39 -12.28 5.73
N ALA A 222 21.05 -13.41 5.11
CA ALA A 222 19.75 -14.07 5.32
C ALA A 222 19.59 -14.56 6.78
N ASN A 223 20.64 -15.15 7.36
CA ASN A 223 20.64 -15.59 8.76
C ASN A 223 20.52 -14.41 9.72
N MET A 224 21.27 -13.32 9.47
CA MET A 224 21.18 -12.09 10.27
C MET A 224 19.78 -11.46 10.17
N GLY A 225 19.23 -11.36 8.96
CA GLY A 225 17.87 -10.88 8.74
C GLY A 225 16.83 -11.72 9.47
N ALA A 226 16.91 -13.05 9.37
CA ALA A 226 16.01 -13.95 10.08
C ALA A 226 16.15 -13.84 11.61
N ALA A 227 17.36 -13.77 12.14
CA ALA A 227 17.57 -13.60 13.58
C ALA A 227 16.95 -12.29 14.09
N VAL A 228 17.16 -11.18 13.37
CA VAL A 228 16.52 -9.89 13.69
C VAL A 228 15.00 -10.00 13.60
N SER A 229 14.45 -10.61 12.55
CA SER A 229 13.00 -10.81 12.41
C SER A 229 12.40 -11.66 13.53
N VAL A 230 13.05 -12.74 13.95
CA VAL A 230 12.61 -13.59 15.07
C VAL A 230 12.56 -12.77 16.36
N ILE A 231 13.59 -11.98 16.64
CA ILE A 231 13.64 -11.11 17.83
C ILE A 231 12.54 -10.05 17.76
N LEU A 232 12.37 -9.37 16.63
CA LEU A 232 11.34 -8.34 16.46
C LEU A 232 9.93 -8.90 16.62
N VAL A 233 9.64 -10.07 16.04
CA VAL A 233 8.35 -10.76 16.18
C VAL A 233 8.13 -11.18 17.64
N ALA A 234 9.14 -11.74 18.31
CA ALA A 234 9.04 -12.09 19.72
C ALA A 234 8.78 -10.86 20.61
N LEU A 235 9.48 -9.75 20.37
CA LEU A 235 9.24 -8.48 21.07
C LEU A 235 7.83 -7.94 20.79
N ALA A 236 7.36 -8.02 19.55
CA ALA A 236 6.01 -7.60 19.18
C ALA A 236 4.93 -8.43 19.90
N PHE A 237 5.12 -9.74 20.06
CA PHE A 237 4.21 -10.61 20.83
C PHE A 237 4.32 -10.43 22.35
N ALA A 238 5.47 -10.01 22.85
CA ALA A 238 5.66 -9.71 24.28
C ALA A 238 5.05 -8.35 24.67
N LEU A 239 5.12 -7.36 23.79
CA LEU A 239 4.78 -5.96 24.10
C LEU A 239 3.47 -5.47 23.44
N ALA A 240 3.08 -6.06 22.32
CA ALA A 240 2.01 -5.59 21.44
C ALA A 240 1.20 -6.76 20.86
N ARG A 241 0.91 -7.76 21.71
CA ARG A 241 0.29 -9.04 21.29
C ARG A 241 -1.04 -8.86 20.57
N VAL A 242 -1.88 -7.93 21.00
CA VAL A 242 -3.21 -7.65 20.41
C VAL A 242 -3.11 -7.39 18.91
N TRP A 243 -2.15 -6.54 18.53
CA TRP A 243 -1.92 -6.16 17.14
C TRP A 243 -1.26 -7.28 16.33
N SER A 244 -0.27 -7.94 16.93
CA SER A 244 0.50 -8.99 16.27
C SER A 244 -0.32 -10.27 16.04
N GLY A 245 -1.19 -10.61 17.00
CA GLY A 245 -2.08 -11.77 16.94
C GLY A 245 -3.05 -11.71 15.77
N TYR A 246 -3.74 -10.57 15.62
CA TYR A 246 -4.68 -10.35 14.52
C TYR A 246 -4.03 -10.53 13.14
N PHE A 247 -2.78 -10.07 12.97
CA PHE A 247 -2.12 -10.07 11.66
C PHE A 247 -1.54 -11.44 11.25
N THR A 248 -1.69 -12.47 12.08
CA THR A 248 -1.07 -13.80 11.88
C THR A 248 -1.43 -14.44 10.54
N ALA A 249 -2.72 -14.57 10.22
CA ALA A 249 -3.16 -15.24 8.98
C ALA A 249 -2.85 -14.41 7.71
N PRO A 250 -3.10 -13.08 7.68
CA PRO A 250 -2.66 -12.24 6.56
C PRO A 250 -1.15 -12.29 6.33
N PHE A 251 -0.33 -12.31 7.39
CA PHE A 251 1.12 -12.34 7.27
C PHE A 251 1.64 -13.65 6.67
N LEU A 252 1.08 -14.80 7.06
CA LEU A 252 1.43 -16.09 6.43
C LEU A 252 1.06 -16.09 4.94
N THR A 253 -0.13 -15.59 4.60
CA THR A 253 -0.57 -15.47 3.20
C THR A 253 0.38 -14.60 2.39
N LEU A 254 0.80 -13.45 2.95
CA LEU A 254 1.79 -12.58 2.34
C LEU A 254 3.14 -13.29 2.15
N ALA A 255 3.63 -14.00 3.15
CA ALA A 255 4.89 -14.75 3.06
C ALA A 255 4.86 -15.83 1.97
N ILE A 256 3.73 -16.55 1.84
CA ILE A 256 3.51 -17.52 0.75
C ILE A 256 3.56 -16.81 -0.60
N ALA A 257 2.79 -15.73 -0.76
CA ALA A 257 2.72 -14.99 -2.03
C ALA A 257 4.08 -14.41 -2.44
N LEU A 258 4.84 -13.84 -1.48
CA LEU A 258 6.19 -13.34 -1.72
C LEU A 258 7.16 -14.46 -2.10
N THR A 259 7.02 -15.65 -1.52
CA THR A 259 7.85 -16.81 -1.88
C THR A 259 7.57 -17.28 -3.31
N ILE A 260 6.30 -17.32 -3.70
CA ILE A 260 5.89 -17.64 -5.08
C ILE A 260 6.44 -16.59 -6.04
N LEU A 261 6.24 -15.30 -5.75
CA LEU A 261 6.74 -14.20 -6.57
C LEU A 261 8.27 -14.22 -6.69
N ALA A 262 8.98 -14.47 -5.59
CA ALA A 262 10.44 -14.58 -5.57
C ALA A 262 10.94 -15.72 -6.45
N SER A 263 10.27 -16.87 -6.40
CA SER A 263 10.58 -18.03 -7.23
C SER A 263 10.35 -17.74 -8.71
N LEU A 264 9.23 -17.08 -9.04
CA LEU A 264 8.93 -16.63 -10.40
C LEU A 264 9.94 -15.61 -10.90
N LEU A 265 10.33 -14.62 -10.09
CA LEU A 265 11.35 -13.64 -10.44
C LEU A 265 12.71 -14.32 -10.64
N ALA A 266 13.18 -15.14 -9.70
CA ALA A 266 14.46 -15.85 -9.82
C ALA A 266 14.51 -16.74 -11.08
N TRP A 267 13.37 -17.28 -11.51
CA TRP A 267 13.25 -18.10 -12.71
C TRP A 267 13.14 -17.25 -14.00
N LEU A 268 12.21 -16.30 -14.06
CA LEU A 268 11.88 -15.56 -15.28
C LEU A 268 12.86 -14.42 -15.56
N LEU A 269 13.33 -13.73 -14.51
CA LEU A 269 14.10 -12.49 -14.65
C LEU A 269 15.39 -12.68 -15.46
N PRO A 270 16.25 -13.69 -15.20
CA PRO A 270 17.45 -13.88 -16.01
C PRO A 270 17.14 -14.23 -17.47
N ARG A 271 16.05 -14.98 -17.73
CA ARG A 271 15.63 -15.35 -19.09
C ARG A 271 15.13 -14.13 -19.86
N PHE A 272 14.33 -13.30 -19.20
CA PHE A 272 13.84 -12.06 -19.76
C PHE A 272 14.99 -11.10 -20.05
N ALA A 273 15.92 -10.96 -19.10
CA ALA A 273 17.11 -10.13 -19.24
C ALA A 273 18.02 -10.59 -20.41
N ALA A 274 18.21 -11.90 -20.58
CA ALA A 274 18.93 -12.48 -21.70
C ALA A 274 18.24 -12.17 -23.04
N ARG A 275 16.91 -12.26 -23.13
CA ARG A 275 16.13 -11.88 -24.33
C ARG A 275 16.27 -10.41 -24.70
N LEU A 276 16.55 -9.54 -23.73
CA LEU A 276 16.83 -8.12 -23.96
C LEU A 276 18.31 -7.83 -24.27
N ALA A 277 19.18 -8.85 -24.31
CA ALA A 277 20.64 -8.70 -24.37
C ALA A 277 21.17 -7.78 -23.25
N LEU A 278 20.64 -7.98 -22.03
CA LEU A 278 21.02 -7.28 -20.81
C LEU A 278 21.30 -8.30 -19.72
N PRO A 279 22.37 -9.12 -19.84
CA PRO A 279 22.64 -10.16 -18.83
C PRO A 279 22.74 -9.53 -17.44
N LEU A 280 22.07 -10.18 -16.48
CA LEU A 280 22.12 -9.81 -15.07
C LEU A 280 23.17 -10.67 -14.39
N ASP A 281 24.09 -10.02 -13.70
CA ASP A 281 24.94 -10.69 -12.75
C ASP A 281 24.11 -11.09 -11.52
N ALA A 282 24.66 -12.00 -10.71
CA ALA A 282 23.95 -12.52 -9.54
C ALA A 282 23.58 -11.42 -8.53
N ARG A 283 24.43 -10.39 -8.37
CA ARG A 283 24.20 -9.32 -7.39
C ARG A 283 23.09 -8.39 -7.85
N ALA A 284 23.08 -7.94 -9.11
CA ALA A 284 22.00 -7.09 -9.60
C ALA A 284 20.67 -7.83 -9.67
N SER A 285 20.69 -9.12 -10.04
CA SER A 285 19.48 -9.96 -9.98
C SER A 285 18.92 -10.04 -8.56
N THR A 286 19.78 -10.30 -7.57
CA THR A 286 19.39 -10.38 -6.15
C THR A 286 18.81 -9.04 -5.68
N ALA A 287 19.52 -7.93 -5.94
CA ALA A 287 19.10 -6.61 -5.52
C ALA A 287 17.78 -6.17 -6.17
N LEU A 288 17.60 -6.43 -7.47
CA LEU A 288 16.36 -6.10 -8.17
C LEU A 288 15.17 -6.92 -7.65
N CYS A 289 15.36 -8.22 -7.42
CA CYS A 289 14.32 -9.05 -6.82
C CYS A 289 13.97 -8.56 -5.41
N ALA A 290 14.97 -8.22 -4.59
CA ALA A 290 14.76 -7.69 -3.25
C ALA A 290 14.00 -6.36 -3.27
N LEU A 291 14.34 -5.43 -4.18
CA LEU A 291 13.62 -4.16 -4.33
C LEU A 291 12.14 -4.38 -4.66
N ILE A 292 11.84 -5.26 -5.62
CA ILE A 292 10.47 -5.58 -6.03
C ILE A 292 9.72 -6.24 -4.87
N LEU A 293 10.31 -7.26 -4.25
CA LEU A 293 9.67 -8.00 -3.15
C LEU A 293 9.41 -7.11 -1.93
N VAL A 294 10.35 -6.24 -1.56
CA VAL A 294 10.15 -5.30 -0.44
C VAL A 294 9.08 -4.26 -0.78
N SER A 295 9.08 -3.71 -2.01
CA SER A 295 8.02 -2.77 -2.44
C SER A 295 6.63 -3.43 -2.38
N VAL A 296 6.49 -4.62 -2.95
CA VAL A 296 5.23 -5.40 -2.93
C VAL A 296 4.84 -5.75 -1.50
N ALA A 297 5.78 -6.23 -0.68
CA ALA A 297 5.53 -6.61 0.70
C ALA A 297 5.03 -5.42 1.54
N LEU A 298 5.62 -4.23 1.39
CA LEU A 298 5.20 -3.05 2.12
C LEU A 298 3.83 -2.55 1.66
N LYS A 299 3.60 -2.44 0.34
CA LYS A 299 2.34 -1.94 -0.21
C LYS A 299 1.18 -2.91 0.08
N TRP A 300 1.36 -4.18 -0.24
CA TRP A 300 0.34 -5.21 0.00
C TRP A 300 0.18 -5.48 1.49
N GLY A 301 1.27 -5.75 2.22
CA GLY A 301 1.21 -6.07 3.65
C GLY A 301 0.68 -4.92 4.49
N GLY A 302 1.07 -3.68 4.17
CA GLY A 302 0.52 -2.50 4.84
C GLY A 302 -0.96 -2.27 4.50
N ALA A 303 -1.37 -2.48 3.25
CA ALA A 303 -2.77 -2.29 2.85
C ALA A 303 -3.72 -3.38 3.37
N TRP A 304 -3.17 -4.53 3.76
CA TRP A 304 -3.88 -5.58 4.49
C TRP A 304 -3.80 -5.45 6.00
N TYR A 305 -3.05 -4.48 6.51
CA TYR A 305 -3.02 -4.26 7.94
C TYR A 305 -4.41 -3.80 8.40
N PRO A 306 -4.97 -4.38 9.48
CA PRO A 306 -6.31 -4.05 9.99
C PRO A 306 -6.66 -2.56 10.10
N GLN A 307 -5.69 -1.73 10.47
CA GLN A 307 -5.90 -0.29 10.65
C GLN A 307 -5.84 0.50 9.35
N PHE A 308 -5.32 -0.12 8.29
CA PHE A 308 -5.25 0.55 7.01
C PHE A 308 -6.66 0.81 6.48
N ARG A 309 -6.95 2.09 6.29
CA ARG A 309 -8.16 2.56 5.63
C ARG A 309 -7.81 3.09 4.26
N SER A 310 -8.61 2.66 3.29
CA SER A 310 -8.57 3.13 1.93
C SER A 310 -9.91 3.72 1.56
N SER A 311 -9.96 5.00 1.18
CA SER A 311 -11.23 5.71 1.02
C SER A 311 -12.12 5.11 -0.07
N ASP A 312 -11.52 4.67 -1.17
CA ASP A 312 -12.25 4.25 -2.38
C ASP A 312 -12.17 2.73 -2.63
N LEU A 313 -11.54 1.95 -1.74
CA LEU A 313 -11.33 0.50 -1.97
C LEU A 313 -12.66 -0.27 -2.16
N LEU A 314 -13.66 -0.01 -1.32
CA LEU A 314 -14.98 -0.64 -1.47
C LEU A 314 -15.72 -0.14 -2.72
N PHE A 315 -15.56 1.13 -3.08
CA PHE A 315 -16.07 1.65 -4.35
C PHE A 315 -15.50 0.84 -5.52
N HIS A 316 -14.18 0.62 -5.54
CA HIS A 316 -13.53 -0.18 -6.58
C HIS A 316 -13.95 -1.66 -6.57
N ALA A 317 -14.18 -2.25 -5.40
CA ALA A 317 -14.70 -3.62 -5.30
C ALA A 317 -16.07 -3.75 -5.96
N HIS A 318 -17.00 -2.84 -5.70
CA HIS A 318 -18.31 -2.82 -6.38
C HIS A 318 -18.18 -2.55 -7.89
N ARG A 319 -17.21 -1.74 -8.33
CA ARG A 319 -16.97 -1.54 -9.77
C ARG A 319 -16.41 -2.79 -10.45
N LEU A 320 -15.57 -3.56 -9.77
CA LEU A 320 -15.14 -4.86 -10.26
C LEU A 320 -16.35 -5.81 -10.42
N GLU A 321 -17.23 -5.85 -9.41
CA GLU A 321 -18.47 -6.63 -9.48
C GLU A 321 -19.34 -6.21 -10.68
N PHE A 322 -19.54 -4.90 -10.89
CA PHE A 322 -20.30 -4.38 -12.02
C PHE A 322 -19.74 -4.88 -13.36
N VAL A 323 -18.41 -4.84 -13.52
CA VAL A 323 -17.76 -5.31 -14.75
C VAL A 323 -17.88 -6.82 -14.93
N THR A 324 -17.83 -7.62 -13.84
CA THR A 324 -18.09 -9.07 -13.93
C THR A 324 -19.53 -9.39 -14.35
N GLN A 325 -20.47 -8.47 -14.12
CA GLN A 325 -21.86 -8.56 -14.58
C GLN A 325 -22.06 -8.02 -16.01
N GLY A 326 -20.99 -7.62 -16.70
CA GLY A 326 -21.04 -7.10 -18.08
C GLY A 326 -21.23 -5.59 -18.20
N ASN A 327 -21.28 -4.85 -17.08
CA ASN A 327 -21.46 -3.40 -17.09
C ASN A 327 -20.12 -2.68 -17.28
N LEU A 328 -19.74 -2.44 -18.54
CA LEU A 328 -18.46 -1.82 -18.89
C LEU A 328 -18.49 -0.29 -18.91
N PHE A 329 -19.66 0.33 -19.06
CA PHE A 329 -19.82 1.76 -19.27
C PHE A 329 -20.48 2.41 -18.04
N PHE A 330 -19.69 3.17 -17.27
CA PHE A 330 -20.20 3.87 -16.10
C PHE A 330 -19.42 5.16 -15.81
N THR A 331 -20.08 6.06 -15.08
CA THR A 331 -19.53 7.33 -14.63
C THR A 331 -19.35 7.34 -13.11
N SER A 332 -18.58 8.32 -12.62
CA SER A 332 -18.49 8.66 -11.21
C SER A 332 -18.59 10.17 -11.06
N GLU A 333 -19.19 10.62 -9.96
CA GLU A 333 -19.11 12.00 -9.53
C GLU A 333 -17.77 12.21 -8.80
N LEU A 334 -17.06 13.28 -9.16
CA LEU A 334 -15.87 13.71 -8.44
C LEU A 334 -16.29 14.40 -7.12
N PRO A 335 -15.53 14.22 -6.02
CA PRO A 335 -15.79 14.87 -4.74
C PRO A 335 -15.36 16.35 -4.75
N ASP A 336 -15.53 17.04 -5.88
CA ASP A 336 -15.24 18.46 -6.01
C ASP A 336 -16.50 19.32 -5.81
N ALA A 337 -16.30 20.61 -5.54
CA ALA A 337 -17.41 21.55 -5.33
C ALA A 337 -18.37 21.63 -6.53
N ALA A 338 -17.93 21.24 -7.72
CA ALA A 338 -18.72 21.25 -8.95
C ALA A 338 -19.44 19.92 -9.24
N ARG A 339 -19.25 18.90 -8.39
CA ARG A 339 -19.76 17.53 -8.55
C ARG A 339 -19.66 17.01 -9.98
N ARG A 340 -18.46 17.14 -10.57
CA ARG A 340 -18.28 16.80 -11.99
C ARG A 340 -18.47 15.31 -12.21
N VAL A 341 -19.35 14.96 -13.14
CA VAL A 341 -19.53 13.58 -13.63
C VAL A 341 -18.46 13.29 -14.67
N VAL A 342 -17.65 12.26 -14.43
CA VAL A 342 -16.59 11.82 -15.35
C VAL A 342 -16.75 10.33 -15.70
N PRO A 343 -16.40 9.93 -16.94
CA PRO A 343 -16.36 8.52 -17.29
C PRO A 343 -15.28 7.80 -16.49
N TYR A 344 -15.54 6.55 -16.12
CA TYR A 344 -14.67 5.75 -15.26
C TYR A 344 -14.15 4.50 -15.99
N PRO A 345 -13.01 4.59 -16.71
CA PRO A 345 -12.57 3.56 -17.63
C PRO A 345 -12.37 2.15 -17.01
N PRO A 346 -12.72 1.06 -17.72
CA PRO A 346 -12.87 -0.25 -17.09
C PRO A 346 -11.65 -1.17 -17.16
N ALA A 347 -10.50 -0.74 -17.71
CA ALA A 347 -9.41 -1.66 -18.06
C ALA A 347 -8.84 -2.45 -16.86
N LEU A 348 -8.74 -1.83 -15.69
CA LEU A 348 -8.35 -2.54 -14.46
C LEU A 348 -9.32 -3.68 -14.16
N TYR A 349 -10.61 -3.37 -14.13
CA TYR A 349 -11.65 -4.35 -13.78
C TYR A 349 -11.77 -5.44 -14.84
N ALA A 350 -11.66 -5.08 -16.12
CA ALA A 350 -11.66 -6.05 -17.21
C ALA A 350 -10.44 -7.00 -17.15
N ALA A 351 -9.27 -6.48 -16.73
CA ALA A 351 -8.09 -7.31 -16.50
C ALA A 351 -8.26 -8.26 -15.29
N LEU A 352 -8.99 -7.83 -14.27
CA LEU A 352 -9.25 -8.61 -13.06
C LEU A 352 -10.44 -9.57 -13.15
N ALA A 353 -11.41 -9.31 -14.02
CA ALA A 353 -12.64 -10.09 -14.12
C ALA A 353 -12.41 -11.61 -14.22
N PRO A 354 -11.45 -12.11 -15.03
CA PRO A 354 -11.17 -13.56 -15.10
C PRO A 354 -10.65 -14.17 -13.80
N LEU A 355 -10.05 -13.36 -12.92
CA LEU A 355 -9.49 -13.83 -11.65
C LEU A 355 -10.56 -13.92 -10.56
N THR A 356 -11.69 -13.23 -10.68
CA THR A 356 -12.75 -13.22 -9.66
C THR A 356 -13.34 -14.60 -9.35
N VAL A 357 -13.20 -15.57 -10.26
CA VAL A 357 -13.58 -16.98 -10.02
C VAL A 357 -12.77 -17.65 -8.91
N PHE A 358 -11.59 -17.10 -8.56
CA PHE A 358 -10.69 -17.63 -7.53
C PHE A 358 -10.69 -16.79 -6.24
N PHE A 359 -11.35 -15.62 -6.23
CA PHE A 359 -11.31 -14.67 -5.13
C PHE A 359 -12.71 -14.22 -4.73
N GLN A 360 -13.09 -14.51 -3.49
CA GLN A 360 -14.33 -14.00 -2.91
C GLN A 360 -14.19 -12.56 -2.41
N ASP A 361 -12.96 -12.17 -2.01
CA ASP A 361 -12.65 -10.82 -1.56
C ASP A 361 -12.04 -10.01 -2.72
N PHE A 362 -12.87 -9.15 -3.32
CA PHE A 362 -12.46 -8.28 -4.42
C PHE A 362 -11.49 -7.18 -3.97
N SER A 363 -11.55 -6.74 -2.71
CA SER A 363 -10.63 -5.76 -2.15
C SER A 363 -9.22 -6.35 -2.04
N ALA A 364 -9.09 -7.59 -1.57
CA ALA A 364 -7.83 -8.32 -1.56
C ALA A 364 -7.24 -8.53 -2.97
N LEU A 365 -8.09 -8.85 -3.95
CA LEU A 365 -7.68 -9.00 -5.35
C LEU A 365 -7.15 -7.68 -5.94
N LEU A 366 -7.86 -6.57 -5.73
CA LEU A 366 -7.44 -5.24 -6.19
C LEU A 366 -6.09 -4.83 -5.59
N LEU A 367 -5.94 -4.95 -4.27
CA LEU A 367 -4.70 -4.58 -3.56
C LEU A 367 -3.49 -5.39 -4.02
N SER A 368 -3.65 -6.71 -4.15
CA SER A 368 -2.56 -7.59 -4.58
C SER A 368 -2.16 -7.34 -6.03
N PHE A 369 -3.14 -7.14 -6.93
CA PHE A 369 -2.86 -6.88 -8.34
C PHE A 369 -2.19 -5.53 -8.58
N ASP A 370 -2.63 -4.48 -7.89
CA ASP A 370 -2.00 -3.16 -7.99
C ASP A 370 -0.56 -3.17 -7.49
N ALA A 371 -0.28 -3.89 -6.39
CA ALA A 371 1.08 -4.07 -5.89
C ALA A 371 1.98 -4.79 -6.91
N LEU A 372 1.45 -5.80 -7.61
CA LEU A 372 2.16 -6.51 -8.67
C LEU A 372 2.36 -5.63 -9.92
N ALA A 373 1.37 -4.83 -10.30
CA ALA A 373 1.46 -3.90 -11.42
C ALA A 373 2.56 -2.84 -11.17
N ASP A 374 2.61 -2.28 -9.96
CA ASP A 374 3.67 -1.36 -9.56
C ASP A 374 5.06 -2.06 -9.53
N GLY A 375 5.12 -3.31 -9.06
CA GLY A 375 6.30 -4.17 -9.17
C GLY A 375 6.80 -4.34 -10.61
N ALA A 376 5.88 -4.50 -11.57
CA ALA A 376 6.21 -4.58 -12.99
C ALA A 376 6.72 -3.25 -13.57
N ALA A 377 6.20 -2.11 -13.09
CA ALA A 377 6.69 -0.79 -13.47
C ALA A 377 8.13 -0.55 -12.98
N ILE A 378 8.46 -0.94 -11.74
CA ILE A 378 9.83 -0.91 -11.18
C ILE A 378 10.77 -1.74 -12.05
N LEU A 379 10.35 -2.95 -12.44
CA LEU A 379 11.12 -3.82 -13.32
C LEU A 379 11.36 -3.20 -14.71
N ALA A 380 10.34 -2.57 -15.29
CA ALA A 380 10.44 -1.90 -16.58
C ALA A 380 11.42 -0.72 -16.53
N ILE A 381 11.39 0.09 -15.47
CA ILE A 381 12.33 1.20 -15.28
C ILE A 381 13.77 0.70 -15.10
N TYR A 382 13.99 -0.39 -14.37
CA TYR A 382 15.31 -0.99 -14.25
C TYR A 382 15.89 -1.31 -15.65
N PHE A 383 15.14 -2.05 -16.48
CA PHE A 383 15.64 -2.42 -17.80
C PHE A 383 15.76 -1.23 -18.75
N ALA A 384 14.86 -0.25 -18.63
CA ALA A 384 14.98 0.98 -19.39
C ALA A 384 16.26 1.73 -19.05
N ALA A 385 16.55 1.88 -17.75
CA ALA A 385 17.77 2.51 -17.25
C ALA A 385 19.04 1.79 -17.75
N ARG A 386 19.06 0.44 -17.75
CA ARG A 386 20.17 -0.36 -18.32
C ARG A 386 20.40 -0.08 -19.80
N LYS A 387 19.34 0.05 -20.61
CA LYS A 387 19.48 0.35 -22.04
C LYS A 387 19.88 1.80 -22.32
N ILE A 388 19.34 2.74 -21.53
CA ILE A 388 19.69 4.15 -21.66
C ILE A 388 21.19 4.34 -21.38
N ILE A 389 21.74 3.70 -20.34
CA ILE A 389 23.16 3.85 -19.99
C ILE A 389 24.09 3.13 -20.98
N GLN A 390 23.67 2.04 -21.62
CA GLN A 390 24.45 1.42 -22.70
C GLN A 390 24.55 2.31 -23.94
N SER A 391 23.55 3.19 -24.13
CA SER A 391 23.42 4.06 -25.29
C SER A 391 23.68 5.54 -24.95
N SER A 392 24.23 5.83 -23.77
CA SER A 392 24.50 7.21 -23.31
C SER A 392 25.74 7.81 -23.97
N ASN A 393 25.78 9.14 -24.05
CA ASN A 393 26.92 9.89 -24.60
C ASN A 393 28.18 9.69 -23.75
N GLN A 394 28.01 9.66 -22.43
CA GLN A 394 29.06 9.24 -21.50
C GLN A 394 28.98 7.73 -21.35
N LYS A 395 29.88 7.00 -22.02
CA LYS A 395 29.93 5.53 -21.94
C LYS A 395 30.44 5.12 -20.55
N ILE A 396 29.52 4.69 -19.68
CA ILE A 396 29.88 3.90 -18.51
C ILE A 396 30.14 2.49 -19.02
N THR A 397 31.41 2.12 -19.21
CA THR A 397 31.79 0.80 -19.75
C THR A 397 31.73 -0.30 -18.71
N ASP A 398 31.89 0.05 -17.44
CA ASP A 398 31.81 -0.88 -16.32
C ASP A 398 30.38 -1.43 -16.13
N PRO A 399 30.16 -2.75 -16.30
CA PRO A 399 28.85 -3.38 -16.13
C PRO A 399 28.26 -3.19 -14.74
N ASP A 400 29.09 -3.14 -13.69
CA ASP A 400 28.65 -2.98 -12.31
C ASP A 400 28.06 -1.57 -12.10
N SER A 401 28.73 -0.55 -12.62
CA SER A 401 28.23 0.83 -12.61
C SER A 401 26.94 1.00 -13.43
N GLN A 402 26.79 0.30 -14.56
CA GLN A 402 25.53 0.28 -15.32
C GLN A 402 24.39 -0.36 -14.51
N ALA A 403 24.68 -1.47 -13.83
CA ALA A 403 23.72 -2.15 -12.97
C ALA A 403 23.32 -1.28 -11.78
N ALA A 404 24.30 -0.61 -11.13
CA ALA A 404 24.07 0.30 -10.03
C ALA A 404 23.18 1.48 -10.43
N PHE A 405 23.41 2.11 -11.58
CA PHE A 405 22.53 3.17 -12.10
C PHE A 405 21.07 2.70 -12.23
N ALA A 406 20.87 1.52 -12.81
CA ALA A 406 19.53 0.95 -12.97
C ALA A 406 18.87 0.56 -11.63
N LEU A 407 19.64 0.02 -10.68
CA LEU A 407 19.16 -0.26 -9.32
C LEU A 407 18.77 1.02 -8.59
N TRP A 408 19.52 2.11 -8.77
CA TRP A 408 19.17 3.41 -8.18
C TRP A 408 17.87 3.97 -8.75
N ALA A 409 17.68 3.91 -10.07
CA ALA A 409 16.41 4.34 -10.68
C ALA A 409 15.24 3.49 -10.18
N ALA A 410 15.42 2.16 -10.08
CA ALA A 410 14.42 1.25 -9.57
C ALA A 410 14.10 1.50 -8.09
N LEU A 411 15.11 1.77 -7.24
CA LEU A 411 14.94 2.08 -5.82
C LEU A 411 14.16 3.39 -5.62
N LEU A 412 14.54 4.45 -6.36
CA LEU A 412 13.88 5.75 -6.29
C LEU A 412 12.43 5.69 -6.76
N LEU A 413 12.13 4.85 -7.76
CA LEU A 413 10.74 4.59 -8.15
C LEU A 413 10.01 3.70 -7.12
N ALA A 414 10.64 2.64 -6.61
CA ALA A 414 9.99 1.71 -5.69
C ALA A 414 9.56 2.38 -4.38
N PHE A 415 10.40 3.29 -3.88
CA PHE A 415 10.22 3.98 -2.60
C PHE A 415 10.08 5.48 -2.81
N ASN A 416 9.08 5.88 -3.60
CA ASN A 416 8.60 7.25 -3.62
C ASN A 416 7.30 7.34 -2.79
N PRO A 417 7.10 8.35 -1.93
CA PRO A 417 5.92 8.40 -1.06
C PRO A 417 4.58 8.43 -1.79
N VAL A 418 4.48 9.06 -2.97
CA VAL A 418 3.22 9.16 -3.72
C VAL A 418 2.71 7.80 -4.16
N SER A 419 3.60 6.85 -4.46
CA SER A 419 3.25 5.46 -4.76
C SER A 419 2.65 4.71 -3.57
N PHE A 420 2.81 5.20 -2.33
CA PHE A 420 2.21 4.65 -1.12
C PHE A 420 0.93 5.42 -0.74
N TRP A 421 0.94 6.76 -0.87
CA TRP A 421 -0.25 7.59 -0.65
C TRP A 421 -1.44 7.17 -1.50
N ILE A 422 -1.18 6.81 -2.76
CA ILE A 422 -2.26 6.43 -3.67
C ILE A 422 -3.04 5.19 -3.21
N TYR A 423 -2.41 4.28 -2.46
CA TYR A 423 -3.11 3.14 -1.86
C TYR A 423 -4.08 3.60 -0.78
N SER A 424 -3.66 4.54 0.09
CA SER A 424 -4.51 5.09 1.16
C SER A 424 -5.70 5.90 0.61
N TRP A 425 -5.51 6.58 -0.53
CA TRP A 425 -6.63 7.20 -1.24
C TRP A 425 -7.53 6.20 -1.97
N GLY A 426 -7.13 4.93 -2.05
CA GLY A 426 -7.89 3.89 -2.73
C GLY A 426 -8.10 4.07 -4.22
N ASN A 427 -7.31 4.89 -4.92
CA ASN A 427 -7.54 5.12 -6.35
C ASN A 427 -6.81 4.06 -7.19
N HIS A 428 -7.33 2.85 -7.12
CA HIS A 428 -6.77 1.63 -7.71
C HIS A 428 -6.62 1.73 -9.24
N THR A 429 -7.60 2.35 -9.91
CA THR A 429 -7.50 2.56 -11.36
C THR A 429 -6.32 3.42 -11.76
N ASN A 430 -5.99 4.44 -10.96
CA ASN A 430 -4.84 5.28 -11.24
C ASN A 430 -3.52 4.52 -10.98
N ILE A 431 -3.43 3.68 -9.95
CA ILE A 431 -2.24 2.84 -9.72
C ILE A 431 -1.97 1.96 -10.94
N PHE A 432 -2.99 1.22 -11.39
CA PHE A 432 -2.91 0.36 -12.55
C PHE A 432 -2.55 1.13 -13.83
N ALA A 433 -3.27 2.23 -14.12
CA ALA A 433 -3.05 3.03 -15.32
C ALA A 433 -1.67 3.67 -15.32
N GLN A 434 -1.19 4.14 -14.18
CA GLN A 434 0.14 4.72 -14.02
C GLN A 434 1.25 3.68 -14.18
N ALA A 435 1.04 2.46 -13.68
CA ALA A 435 1.97 1.35 -13.89
C ALA A 435 2.06 1.00 -15.39
N ALA A 436 0.92 0.87 -16.08
CA ALA A 436 0.88 0.64 -17.53
C ALA A 436 1.55 1.78 -18.31
N ALA A 437 1.29 3.04 -17.94
CA ALA A 437 1.91 4.20 -18.55
C ALA A 437 3.43 4.25 -18.30
N THR A 438 3.89 3.85 -17.12
CA THR A 438 5.31 3.78 -16.78
C THR A 438 6.02 2.67 -17.57
N ILE A 439 5.36 1.54 -17.81
CA ILE A 439 5.87 0.48 -18.70
C ILE A 439 5.93 0.99 -20.14
N LEU A 440 4.91 1.70 -20.62
CA LEU A 440 4.92 2.35 -21.93
C LEU A 440 6.08 3.36 -22.05
N PHE A 441 6.29 4.19 -21.02
CA PHE A 441 7.41 5.13 -20.96
C PHE A 441 8.77 4.43 -21.08
N ALA A 442 9.00 3.39 -20.27
CA ALA A 442 10.19 2.54 -20.32
C ALA A 442 10.40 1.91 -21.70
N TRP A 443 9.32 1.48 -22.35
CA TRP A 443 9.34 0.92 -23.71
C TRP A 443 9.74 1.95 -24.75
N LEU A 444 9.10 3.13 -24.74
CA LEU A 444 9.36 4.21 -25.70
C LEU A 444 10.77 4.79 -25.58
N LEU A 445 11.34 4.79 -24.37
CA LEU A 445 12.72 5.19 -24.13
C LEU A 445 13.74 4.31 -24.88
N THR A 446 13.43 3.02 -25.09
CA THR A 446 14.47 2.02 -25.37
C THR A 446 14.26 1.19 -26.62
N VAL A 447 13.01 1.04 -27.08
CA VAL A 447 12.67 0.08 -28.14
C VAL A 447 12.22 0.81 -29.42
N PRO A 448 12.75 0.47 -30.62
CA PRO A 448 12.29 1.06 -31.88
C PRO A 448 10.88 0.56 -32.22
N LEU A 449 10.02 1.45 -32.72
CA LEU A 449 8.64 1.13 -33.11
C LEU A 449 8.53 0.52 -34.52
N THR A 450 9.64 0.47 -35.27
CA THR A 450 9.68 -0.09 -36.64
C THR A 450 9.35 -1.57 -36.73
N ARG A 451 9.49 -2.32 -35.63
CA ARG A 451 9.07 -3.72 -35.59
C ARG A 451 7.59 -3.78 -35.19
N PRO A 452 6.72 -4.47 -35.95
CA PRO A 452 5.28 -4.54 -35.67
C PRO A 452 4.97 -4.97 -34.24
N ARG A 453 5.67 -5.99 -33.72
CA ARG A 453 5.54 -6.44 -32.34
C ARG A 453 5.75 -5.32 -31.32
N ASN A 454 6.73 -4.44 -31.54
CA ASN A 454 7.05 -3.37 -30.61
C ASN A 454 6.01 -2.26 -30.64
N PHE A 455 5.47 -1.98 -31.83
CA PHE A 455 4.37 -1.06 -32.01
C PHE A 455 3.10 -1.59 -31.32
N LEU A 456 2.74 -2.85 -31.54
CA LEU A 456 1.57 -3.47 -30.93
C LEU A 456 1.67 -3.55 -29.41
N LEU A 457 2.85 -3.85 -28.85
CA LEU A 457 3.05 -3.81 -27.39
C LEU A 457 2.93 -2.39 -26.83
N ALA A 458 3.48 -1.39 -27.53
CA ALA A 458 3.31 0.01 -27.13
C ALA A 458 1.84 0.43 -27.20
N LEU A 459 1.11 0.01 -28.23
CA LEU A 459 -0.32 0.26 -28.38
C LEU A 459 -1.12 -0.42 -27.27
N PHE A 460 -0.80 -1.66 -26.92
CA PHE A 460 -1.42 -2.38 -25.82
C PHE A 460 -1.28 -1.63 -24.49
N PHE A 461 -0.06 -1.22 -24.12
CA PHE A 461 0.15 -0.46 -22.88
C PHE A 461 -0.45 0.95 -22.93
N PHE A 462 -0.51 1.57 -24.11
CA PHE A 462 -1.26 2.80 -24.31
C PHE A 462 -2.73 2.58 -23.96
N LEU A 463 -3.36 1.55 -24.51
CA LEU A 463 -4.77 1.24 -24.27
C LEU A 463 -5.03 0.92 -22.80
N LEU A 464 -4.18 0.12 -22.15
CA LEU A 464 -4.32 -0.16 -20.72
C LEU A 464 -4.22 1.12 -19.87
N ALA A 465 -3.31 2.02 -20.20
CA ALA A 465 -3.16 3.29 -19.48
C ALA A 465 -4.34 4.25 -19.73
N ALA A 466 -4.72 4.42 -21.01
CA ALA A 466 -5.80 5.30 -21.44
C ALA A 466 -7.19 4.83 -20.97
N LEU A 467 -7.43 3.51 -21.00
CA LEU A 467 -8.66 2.89 -20.53
C LEU A 467 -8.58 2.43 -19.07
N GLY A 468 -7.47 2.70 -18.38
CA GLY A 468 -7.32 2.44 -16.96
C GLY A 468 -7.83 3.60 -16.13
N HIS A 469 -7.48 4.84 -16.47
CA HIS A 469 -7.87 6.02 -15.70
C HIS A 469 -7.93 7.29 -16.56
N LEU A 470 -8.99 8.10 -16.41
CA LEU A 470 -9.19 9.31 -17.22
C LEU A 470 -8.03 10.32 -17.08
N GLY A 471 -7.52 10.55 -15.86
CA GLY A 471 -6.39 11.47 -15.65
C GLY A 471 -5.11 11.02 -16.36
N VAL A 472 -4.91 9.70 -16.51
CA VAL A 472 -3.78 9.13 -17.25
C VAL A 472 -4.00 9.27 -18.76
N PHE A 473 -5.22 9.06 -19.25
CA PHE A 473 -5.56 9.35 -20.65
C PHE A 473 -5.26 10.81 -21.04
N LEU A 474 -5.71 11.78 -20.22
CA LEU A 474 -5.43 13.20 -20.46
C LEU A 474 -3.92 13.49 -20.42
N SER A 475 -3.16 12.81 -19.55
CA SER A 475 -1.71 12.93 -19.51
C SER A 475 -1.04 12.42 -20.78
N LEU A 476 -1.54 11.31 -21.35
CA LEU A 476 -1.05 10.77 -22.62
C LEU A 476 -1.33 11.73 -23.80
N LEU A 477 -2.48 12.43 -23.80
CA LEU A 477 -2.82 13.43 -24.81
C LEU A 477 -1.82 14.61 -24.84
N VAL A 478 -1.20 14.94 -23.71
CA VAL A 478 -0.15 15.97 -23.65
C VAL A 478 1.23 15.37 -23.94
N PHE A 479 1.52 14.20 -23.39
CA PHE A 479 2.83 13.54 -23.51
C PHE A 479 3.19 13.21 -24.97
N PHE A 480 2.28 12.61 -25.74
CA PHE A 480 2.62 12.16 -27.09
C PHE A 480 2.95 13.31 -28.06
N PRO A 481 2.16 14.40 -28.14
CA PRO A 481 2.52 15.55 -28.95
C PRO A 481 3.89 16.13 -28.57
N LEU A 482 4.17 16.28 -27.27
CA LEU A 482 5.49 16.74 -26.81
C LEU A 482 6.60 15.79 -27.23
N ALA A 483 6.41 14.47 -27.07
CA ALA A 483 7.39 13.46 -27.46
C ALA A 483 7.64 13.44 -28.98
N ILE A 484 6.60 13.63 -29.79
CA ILE A 484 6.68 13.72 -31.26
C ILE A 484 7.47 14.97 -31.66
N ILE A 485 7.08 16.15 -31.13
CA ILE A 485 7.75 17.43 -31.42
C ILE A 485 9.22 17.36 -31.02
N LEU A 486 9.52 16.90 -29.80
CA LEU A 486 10.89 16.81 -29.31
C LEU A 486 11.72 15.81 -30.12
N ARG A 487 11.17 14.65 -30.51
CA ARG A 487 11.89 13.70 -31.38
C ARG A 487 12.15 14.25 -32.77
N ALA A 488 11.20 14.96 -33.36
CA ALA A 488 11.35 15.59 -34.67
C ALA A 488 12.41 16.68 -34.67
N THR A 489 12.32 17.61 -33.71
CA THR A 489 13.20 18.79 -33.61
C THR A 489 14.63 18.46 -33.22
N THR A 490 14.83 17.51 -32.29
CA THR A 490 16.17 17.08 -31.88
C THR A 490 16.83 16.13 -32.88
N ARG A 491 16.12 15.75 -33.96
CA ARG A 491 16.54 14.72 -34.93
C ARG A 491 16.99 13.43 -34.23
N ALA A 492 16.30 13.10 -33.13
CA ALA A 492 16.66 11.97 -32.27
C ALA A 492 16.50 10.61 -32.95
N ASP A 493 15.64 10.56 -33.95
CA ASP A 493 15.16 9.37 -34.63
C ASP A 493 14.94 9.73 -36.12
N ASN A 494 14.91 8.73 -37.00
CA ASN A 494 14.55 8.97 -38.40
C ASN A 494 13.06 9.33 -38.55
N ALA A 495 12.69 9.98 -39.66
CA ALA A 495 11.31 10.41 -39.92
C ALA A 495 10.29 9.26 -39.77
N ARG A 496 10.68 8.03 -40.13
CA ARG A 496 9.84 6.83 -39.97
C ARG A 496 9.49 6.54 -38.51
N GLN A 497 10.43 6.64 -37.57
CA GLN A 497 10.16 6.41 -36.14
C GLN A 497 9.27 7.51 -35.56
N VAL A 498 9.47 8.77 -35.97
CA VAL A 498 8.60 9.90 -35.56
C VAL A 498 7.18 9.69 -36.10
N PHE A 499 7.05 9.31 -37.36
CA PHE A 499 5.77 8.95 -37.97
C PHE A 499 5.09 7.80 -37.22
N LEU A 500 5.81 6.73 -36.90
CA LEU A 500 5.27 5.60 -36.13
C LEU A 500 4.87 5.99 -34.71
N LEU A 501 5.54 6.95 -34.08
CA LEU A 501 5.11 7.50 -32.79
C LEU A 501 3.80 8.29 -32.93
N GLY A 502 3.66 9.07 -34.01
CA GLY A 502 2.42 9.74 -34.38
C GLY A 502 1.28 8.76 -34.66
N ALA A 503 1.55 7.69 -35.42
CA ALA A 503 0.61 6.62 -35.71
C ALA A 503 0.18 5.87 -34.44
N LEU A 504 1.11 5.63 -33.51
CA LEU A 504 0.81 5.04 -32.20
C LEU A 504 -0.13 5.94 -31.39
N CYS A 505 0.15 7.25 -31.34
CA CYS A 505 -0.73 8.22 -30.69
C CYS A 505 -2.13 8.24 -31.31
N ALA A 506 -2.21 8.35 -32.64
CA ALA A 506 -3.47 8.38 -33.36
C ALA A 506 -4.28 7.09 -33.17
N ALA A 507 -3.66 5.92 -33.35
CA ALA A 507 -4.31 4.63 -33.14
C ALA A 507 -4.76 4.45 -31.69
N GLY A 508 -3.91 4.83 -30.72
CA GLY A 508 -4.25 4.77 -29.30
C GLY A 508 -5.46 5.63 -28.94
N ILE A 509 -5.51 6.87 -29.43
CA ILE A 509 -6.65 7.78 -29.23
C ILE A 509 -7.91 7.23 -29.89
N VAL A 510 -7.85 6.88 -31.18
CA VAL A 510 -9.00 6.37 -31.94
C VAL A 510 -9.57 5.12 -31.30
N LEU A 511 -8.73 4.16 -30.91
CA LEU A 511 -9.18 2.93 -30.27
C LEU A 511 -9.70 3.16 -28.85
N SER A 512 -9.02 3.95 -28.01
CA SER A 512 -9.53 4.26 -26.66
C SER A 512 -10.86 5.01 -26.73
N TRP A 513 -11.00 5.91 -27.70
CA TRP A 513 -12.23 6.64 -27.93
C TRP A 513 -13.34 5.70 -28.41
N GLY A 514 -13.11 4.96 -29.49
CA GLY A 514 -14.11 4.06 -30.06
C GLY A 514 -14.53 2.93 -29.12
N LEU A 515 -13.62 2.39 -28.31
CA LEU A 515 -13.92 1.32 -27.36
C LEU A 515 -14.67 1.81 -26.11
N TYR A 516 -14.52 3.08 -25.73
CA TYR A 516 -15.03 3.56 -24.44
C TYR A 516 -15.53 5.00 -24.46
N TYR A 517 -14.66 5.98 -24.76
CA TYR A 517 -15.01 7.39 -24.55
C TYR A 517 -16.04 7.94 -25.53
N ALA A 518 -16.30 7.27 -26.66
CA ALA A 518 -17.32 7.66 -27.63
C ALA A 518 -18.71 7.76 -26.96
N GLU A 519 -19.04 6.83 -26.06
CA GLU A 519 -20.28 6.84 -25.29
C GLU A 519 -20.41 8.07 -24.37
N PHE A 520 -19.28 8.61 -23.92
CA PHE A 520 -19.22 9.72 -22.98
C PHE A 520 -18.84 11.05 -23.63
N THR A 521 -18.89 11.13 -24.97
CA THR A 521 -18.47 12.32 -25.74
C THR A 521 -19.15 13.59 -25.23
N ALA A 522 -20.47 13.57 -25.10
CA ALA A 522 -21.24 14.72 -24.64
C ALA A 522 -20.83 15.17 -23.22
N ILE A 523 -20.70 14.21 -22.29
CA ILE A 523 -20.28 14.47 -20.91
C ILE A 523 -18.87 15.08 -20.90
N LEU A 524 -17.93 14.50 -21.63
CA LEU A 524 -16.56 14.99 -21.70
C LEU A 524 -16.49 16.42 -22.26
N PHE A 525 -17.25 16.74 -23.32
CA PHE A 525 -17.32 18.10 -23.86
C PHE A 525 -17.92 19.08 -22.84
N THR A 526 -19.01 18.71 -22.17
CA THR A 526 -19.61 19.55 -21.12
C THR A 526 -18.62 19.79 -19.98
N GLN A 527 -17.90 18.75 -19.52
CA GLN A 527 -16.91 18.92 -18.45
C GLN A 527 -15.70 19.73 -18.91
N ALA A 528 -15.25 19.59 -20.16
CA ALA A 528 -14.18 20.40 -20.72
C ALA A 528 -14.59 21.89 -20.80
N GLN A 529 -15.82 22.18 -21.21
CA GLN A 529 -16.36 23.55 -21.23
C GLN A 529 -16.45 24.13 -19.81
N LYS A 530 -16.99 23.38 -18.85
CA LYS A 530 -17.02 23.78 -17.43
C LYS A 530 -15.62 24.03 -16.90
N PHE A 531 -14.68 23.15 -17.22
CA PHE A 531 -13.29 23.26 -16.81
C PHE A 531 -12.62 24.53 -17.37
N LEU A 532 -12.80 24.83 -18.65
CA LEU A 532 -12.28 26.05 -19.29
C LEU A 532 -12.94 27.31 -18.71
N ALA A 533 -14.25 27.25 -18.44
CA ALA A 533 -14.97 28.34 -17.78
C ALA A 533 -14.43 28.57 -16.36
N ASP A 534 -14.17 27.52 -15.59
CA ASP A 534 -13.62 27.61 -14.23
C ASP A 534 -12.18 28.13 -14.19
N LEU A 535 -11.35 27.75 -15.17
CA LEU A 535 -10.01 28.32 -15.35
C LEU A 535 -10.06 29.84 -15.58
N GLY A 536 -11.09 30.33 -16.26
CA GLY A 536 -11.33 31.77 -16.48
C GLY A 536 -11.96 32.46 -15.26
N ALA A 537 -12.99 31.85 -14.67
CA ALA A 537 -13.79 32.41 -13.58
C ALA A 537 -13.06 32.40 -12.23
N GLY A 538 -12.17 31.43 -11.98
CA GLY A 538 -11.29 31.40 -10.80
C GLY A 538 -10.38 32.63 -10.69
N ARG A 539 -10.15 33.36 -11.78
CA ARG A 539 -9.46 34.67 -11.76
C ARG A 539 -10.37 35.84 -11.41
N ALA A 540 -11.68 35.72 -11.58
CA ALA A 540 -12.65 36.81 -11.43
C ALA A 540 -13.54 36.71 -10.18
N ALA A 541 -13.79 35.50 -9.66
CA ALA A 541 -14.80 35.24 -8.63
C ALA A 541 -14.21 34.94 -7.23
N GLY A 542 -13.49 35.90 -6.64
CA GLY A 542 -13.18 35.95 -5.20
C GLY A 542 -12.25 34.88 -4.61
N ARG A 543 -11.89 33.83 -5.37
CA ARG A 543 -10.90 32.81 -4.99
C ARG A 543 -9.54 33.17 -5.60
N GLY A 544 -8.96 34.27 -5.10
CA GLY A 544 -7.80 34.97 -5.68
C GLY A 544 -6.83 34.05 -6.42
N GLY A 545 -6.70 34.27 -7.74
CA GLY A 545 -6.12 33.37 -8.75
C GLY A 545 -4.81 32.64 -8.39
N ILE A 546 -3.74 32.83 -9.16
CA ILE A 546 -2.43 32.23 -8.78
C ILE A 546 -1.86 33.10 -7.66
N THR A 547 -2.17 32.76 -6.41
CA THR A 547 -1.61 33.43 -5.23
C THR A 547 -0.32 32.74 -4.79
N LEU A 548 0.52 33.49 -4.07
CA LEU A 548 1.72 32.92 -3.44
C LEU A 548 1.36 31.80 -2.45
N ALA A 549 0.22 31.92 -1.76
CA ALA A 549 -0.32 30.87 -0.88
C ALA A 549 -0.63 29.59 -1.66
N ARG A 550 -1.34 29.68 -2.79
CA ARG A 550 -1.63 28.52 -3.65
C ARG A 550 -0.35 27.90 -4.23
N ALA A 551 0.62 28.71 -4.63
CA ALA A 551 1.92 28.23 -5.06
C ALA A 551 2.66 27.49 -3.93
N GLY A 552 2.62 28.03 -2.72
CA GLY A 552 3.13 27.38 -1.51
C GLY A 552 2.45 26.05 -1.22
N ASP A 553 1.12 25.97 -1.37
CA ASP A 553 0.36 24.73 -1.18
C ASP A 553 0.73 23.66 -2.20
N VAL A 554 0.82 24.03 -3.49
CA VAL A 554 1.23 23.08 -4.53
C VAL A 554 2.69 22.63 -4.34
N ALA A 555 3.58 23.53 -3.93
CA ALA A 555 4.96 23.18 -3.61
C ALA A 555 5.05 22.23 -2.41
N ARG A 556 4.34 22.54 -1.32
CA ARG A 556 4.22 21.66 -0.15
C ARG A 556 3.66 20.29 -0.53
N TYR A 557 2.56 20.26 -1.28
CA TYR A 557 1.95 19.04 -1.79
C TYR A 557 2.93 18.23 -2.67
N THR A 558 3.71 18.90 -3.53
CA THR A 558 4.76 18.25 -4.33
C THR A 558 5.80 17.57 -3.43
N VAL A 559 6.27 18.29 -2.40
CA VAL A 559 7.30 17.80 -1.46
C VAL A 559 6.77 16.63 -0.62
N GLU A 560 5.54 16.73 -0.11
CA GLU A 560 4.90 15.66 0.68
C GLU A 560 4.73 14.39 -0.15
N GLN A 561 4.37 14.53 -1.44
CA GLN A 561 4.11 13.41 -2.31
C GLN A 561 5.34 12.77 -2.92
N LEU A 562 6.21 13.56 -3.55
CA LEU A 562 7.42 12.99 -4.12
C LEU A 562 8.44 12.62 -3.03
N GLY A 563 8.31 13.22 -1.85
CA GLY A 563 9.36 13.19 -0.85
C GLY A 563 10.49 14.14 -1.26
N TRP A 564 10.99 14.90 -0.30
CA TRP A 564 12.12 15.81 -0.54
C TRP A 564 13.36 15.07 -1.09
N ALA A 565 13.59 13.80 -0.72
CA ALA A 565 14.76 13.05 -1.18
C ALA A 565 14.73 12.80 -2.69
N LEU A 566 13.63 12.25 -3.22
CA LEU A 566 13.45 12.05 -4.65
C LEU A 566 13.40 13.39 -5.40
N LEU A 567 12.72 14.40 -4.84
CA LEU A 567 12.62 15.71 -5.47
C LEU A 567 14.00 16.36 -5.65
N LEU A 568 14.81 16.44 -4.59
CA LEU A 568 16.15 17.02 -4.64
C LEU A 568 17.09 16.22 -5.55
N LEU A 569 17.11 14.89 -5.43
CA LEU A 569 17.92 14.02 -6.29
C LEU A 569 17.50 14.14 -7.75
N GLY A 570 16.20 14.07 -8.02
CA GLY A 570 15.63 14.14 -9.35
C GLY A 570 15.93 15.46 -10.05
N LEU A 571 15.67 16.58 -9.37
CA LEU A 571 15.93 17.93 -9.91
C LEU A 571 17.43 18.20 -10.10
N SER A 572 18.28 17.83 -9.13
CA SER A 572 19.74 17.98 -9.29
C SER A 572 20.34 17.03 -10.35
N GLY A 573 19.62 15.95 -10.68
CA GLY A 573 19.97 15.01 -11.73
C GLY A 573 19.58 15.46 -13.13
N VAL A 574 18.62 16.38 -13.29
CA VAL A 574 18.11 16.86 -14.58
C VAL A 574 19.23 17.31 -15.53
N PRO A 575 20.20 18.17 -15.13
CA PRO A 575 21.28 18.59 -16.03
C PRO A 575 22.17 17.43 -16.50
N ARG A 576 22.44 16.46 -15.61
CA ARG A 576 23.24 15.27 -15.94
C ARG A 576 22.49 14.33 -16.87
N ALA A 577 21.21 14.07 -16.59
CA ALA A 577 20.32 13.29 -17.44
C ALA A 577 20.24 13.90 -18.84
N TRP A 578 20.03 15.22 -18.94
CA TRP A 578 20.02 15.95 -20.20
C TRP A 578 21.32 15.74 -20.99
N LYS A 579 22.48 15.98 -20.36
CA LYS A 579 23.79 15.85 -21.02
C LYS A 579 24.07 14.41 -21.50
N ASN A 580 23.75 13.42 -20.66
CA ASN A 580 24.21 12.06 -20.86
C ASN A 580 23.22 11.16 -21.62
N PHE A 581 21.92 11.44 -21.57
CA PHE A 581 20.95 10.72 -22.39
C PHE A 581 21.18 11.02 -23.87
N ASN A 582 21.09 9.97 -24.69
CA ASN A 582 21.02 10.13 -26.13
C ASN A 582 19.76 10.92 -26.52
N ALA A 583 19.74 11.44 -27.74
CA ALA A 583 18.67 12.30 -28.21
C ALA A 583 17.27 11.66 -28.06
N ARG A 584 17.17 10.35 -28.30
CA ARG A 584 15.91 9.58 -28.20
C ARG A 584 15.38 9.49 -26.78
N ALA A 585 16.22 9.07 -25.84
CA ALA A 585 15.89 8.98 -24.44
C ALA A 585 15.60 10.36 -23.86
N ARG A 586 16.41 11.37 -24.21
CA ARG A 586 16.24 12.77 -23.81
C ARG A 586 14.90 13.33 -24.26
N ALA A 587 14.49 13.12 -25.51
CA ALA A 587 13.21 13.62 -26.01
C ALA A 587 12.02 13.03 -25.24
N VAL A 588 11.99 11.70 -25.04
CA VAL A 588 10.89 11.01 -24.34
C VAL A 588 10.87 11.36 -22.85
N TRP A 589 12.03 11.33 -22.19
CA TRP A 589 12.18 11.73 -20.78
C TRP A 589 11.77 13.20 -20.56
N SER A 590 12.15 14.10 -21.46
CA SER A 590 11.78 15.52 -21.36
C SER A 590 10.28 15.72 -21.57
N ALA A 591 9.69 15.08 -22.58
CA ALA A 591 8.25 15.11 -22.79
C ALA A 591 7.49 14.65 -21.54
N TRP A 592 7.94 13.55 -20.93
CA TRP A 592 7.34 13.00 -19.72
C TRP A 592 7.42 13.97 -18.53
N LEU A 593 8.61 14.54 -18.28
CA LEU A 593 8.81 15.52 -17.22
C LEU A 593 7.98 16.80 -17.47
N LEU A 594 7.95 17.30 -18.71
CA LEU A 594 7.17 18.47 -19.11
C LEU A 594 5.67 18.25 -18.98
N THR A 595 5.16 17.05 -19.26
CA THR A 595 3.77 16.71 -18.95
C THR A 595 3.49 16.84 -17.45
N GLY A 596 4.36 16.30 -16.60
CA GLY A 596 4.23 16.47 -15.15
C GLY A 596 4.21 17.95 -14.74
N VAL A 597 5.12 18.76 -15.29
CA VAL A 597 5.14 20.22 -15.06
C VAL A 597 3.86 20.89 -15.55
N ALA A 598 3.37 20.54 -16.74
CA ALA A 598 2.14 21.11 -17.28
C ALA A 598 0.93 20.84 -16.37
N PHE A 599 0.78 19.61 -15.85
CA PHE A 599 -0.29 19.28 -14.92
C PHE A 599 -0.08 19.91 -13.52
N ALA A 600 1.16 20.12 -13.07
CA ALA A 600 1.44 20.92 -11.88
C ALA A 600 0.97 22.38 -12.07
N LEU A 601 1.26 22.99 -13.23
CA LEU A 601 0.80 24.33 -13.59
C LEU A 601 -0.73 24.40 -13.71
N LEU A 602 -1.37 23.36 -14.24
CA LEU A 602 -2.84 23.26 -14.23
C LEU A 602 -3.39 23.21 -12.81
N THR A 603 -2.74 22.49 -11.89
CA THR A 603 -3.14 22.42 -10.47
C THR A 603 -2.98 23.75 -9.75
N LEU A 604 -2.00 24.57 -10.15
CA LEU A 604 -1.84 25.94 -9.67
C LEU A 604 -2.98 26.84 -10.17
N GLY A 605 -3.35 26.72 -11.44
CA GLY A 605 -4.37 27.56 -12.07
C GLY A 605 -5.80 27.12 -11.80
N ALA A 606 -6.03 25.89 -11.37
CA ALA A 606 -7.36 25.31 -11.25
C ALA A 606 -7.63 24.73 -9.85
N ALA A 607 -8.92 24.65 -9.50
CA ALA A 607 -9.37 24.16 -8.20
C ALA A 607 -9.31 22.62 -8.05
N PHE A 608 -8.82 21.90 -9.05
CA PHE A 608 -8.74 20.43 -9.03
C PHE A 608 -7.29 19.99 -8.80
N SER A 609 -7.12 18.94 -8.00
CA SER A 609 -5.83 18.31 -7.77
C SER A 609 -5.54 17.32 -8.88
N THR A 610 -4.53 17.62 -9.70
CA THR A 610 -4.00 16.63 -10.64
C THR A 610 -2.90 15.83 -9.96
N ARG A 611 -2.78 14.55 -10.30
CA ARG A 611 -1.78 13.66 -9.72
C ARG A 611 -0.47 13.71 -10.52
N TYR A 612 0.00 14.91 -10.82
CA TYR A 612 1.17 15.16 -11.66
C TYR A 612 2.47 14.58 -11.09
N THR A 613 2.53 14.38 -9.77
CA THR A 613 3.65 13.79 -9.05
C THR A 613 3.87 12.32 -9.44
N LEU A 614 2.79 11.54 -9.57
CA LEU A 614 2.85 10.17 -10.10
C LEU A 614 3.44 10.14 -11.52
N TRP A 615 3.05 11.12 -12.34
CA TRP A 615 3.60 11.26 -13.67
C TRP A 615 5.07 11.68 -13.64
N ALA A 616 5.48 12.64 -12.82
CA ALA A 616 6.87 13.09 -12.77
C ALA A 616 7.84 12.04 -12.21
N ALA A 617 7.38 11.17 -11.30
CA ALA A 617 8.23 10.27 -10.52
C ALA A 617 9.17 9.38 -11.35
N PRO A 618 8.74 8.67 -12.42
CA PRO A 618 9.65 7.85 -13.23
C PRO A 618 10.79 8.64 -13.88
N ALA A 619 10.51 9.85 -14.38
CA ALA A 619 11.53 10.70 -14.99
C ALA A 619 12.50 11.27 -13.96
N LEU A 620 12.00 11.67 -12.78
CA LEU A 620 12.83 12.12 -11.66
C LEU A 620 13.69 10.99 -11.09
N ALA A 621 13.18 9.76 -11.02
CA ALA A 621 13.95 8.61 -10.57
C ALA A 621 15.15 8.32 -11.50
N LEU A 622 14.94 8.37 -12.82
CA LEU A 622 16.03 8.25 -13.81
C LEU A 622 17.06 9.37 -13.69
N SER A 623 16.62 10.60 -13.38
CA SER A 623 17.51 11.74 -13.15
C SER A 623 18.29 11.58 -11.83
N GLY A 624 17.63 11.22 -10.74
CA GLY A 624 18.25 11.03 -9.43
C GLY A 624 19.31 9.92 -9.44
N ALA A 625 19.08 8.86 -10.21
CA ALA A 625 20.06 7.80 -10.42
C ALA A 625 21.41 8.33 -10.97
N TRP A 626 21.41 9.39 -11.79
CA TRP A 626 22.66 10.02 -12.27
C TRP A 626 23.45 10.71 -11.16
N VAL A 627 22.77 11.30 -10.19
CA VAL A 627 23.41 11.93 -9.04
C VAL A 627 24.02 10.86 -8.14
N LEU A 628 23.27 9.80 -7.86
CA LEU A 628 23.73 8.71 -7.01
C LEU A 628 24.91 7.95 -7.64
N ILE A 629 24.86 7.63 -8.94
CA ILE A 629 26.00 6.98 -9.60
C ILE A 629 27.23 7.89 -9.63
N TRP A 630 27.04 9.20 -9.89
CA TRP A 630 28.13 10.17 -9.85
C TRP A 630 28.79 10.21 -8.47
N LEU A 631 28.00 10.32 -7.40
CA LEU A 631 28.49 10.28 -6.01
C LEU A 631 29.27 8.99 -5.72
N THR A 632 28.76 7.83 -6.13
CA THR A 632 29.45 6.56 -5.91
C THR A 632 30.79 6.44 -6.63
N ALA A 633 30.96 7.18 -7.74
CA ALA A 633 32.18 7.19 -8.54
C ALA A 633 33.21 8.22 -8.06
N GLN A 634 32.81 9.27 -7.32
CA GLN A 634 33.74 10.32 -6.88
C GLN A 634 34.69 9.87 -5.76
N SER A 635 34.17 9.28 -4.69
CA SER A 635 34.97 8.92 -3.51
C SER A 635 34.27 7.91 -2.61
N ARG A 636 34.97 7.39 -1.59
CA ARG A 636 34.35 6.55 -0.54
C ARG A 636 33.27 7.30 0.25
N ALA A 637 33.53 8.58 0.56
CA ALA A 637 32.56 9.45 1.20
C ALA A 637 31.34 9.70 0.29
N GLY A 638 31.56 9.91 -1.01
CA GLY A 638 30.47 10.04 -1.99
C GLY A 638 29.64 8.76 -2.09
N ARG A 639 30.27 7.58 -2.07
CA ARG A 639 29.58 6.29 -2.01
C ARG A 639 28.74 6.15 -0.74
N PHE A 640 29.29 6.51 0.42
CA PHE A 640 28.54 6.52 1.67
C PHE A 640 27.34 7.48 1.60
N ALA A 641 27.53 8.69 1.05
CA ALA A 641 26.46 9.65 0.85
C ALA A 641 25.36 9.12 -0.08
N ALA A 642 25.71 8.43 -1.18
CA ALA A 642 24.73 7.82 -2.07
C ALA A 642 23.91 6.73 -1.37
N TYR A 643 24.55 5.86 -0.58
CA TYR A 643 23.83 4.87 0.23
C TYR A 643 22.97 5.52 1.31
N GLY A 644 23.47 6.56 1.97
CA GLY A 644 22.71 7.35 2.95
C GLY A 644 21.46 7.99 2.34
N LEU A 645 21.58 8.59 1.15
CA LEU A 645 20.44 9.19 0.42
C LEU A 645 19.42 8.14 -0.05
N GLY A 646 19.89 6.97 -0.49
CA GLY A 646 19.02 5.83 -0.80
C GLY A 646 18.26 5.31 0.42
N ALA A 647 18.96 5.12 1.55
CA ALA A 647 18.37 4.70 2.81
C ALA A 647 17.38 5.75 3.35
N LEU A 648 17.68 7.03 3.18
CA LEU A 648 16.82 8.13 3.59
C LEU A 648 15.54 8.22 2.74
N THR A 649 15.65 7.96 1.43
CA THR A 649 14.49 7.85 0.54
C THR A 649 13.56 6.72 1.03
N PHE A 650 14.13 5.54 1.31
CA PHE A 650 13.40 4.41 1.88
C PHE A 650 12.75 4.74 3.23
N ALA A 651 13.51 5.33 4.16
CA ALA A 651 13.04 5.69 5.50
C ALA A 651 11.92 6.74 5.45
N GLN A 652 12.03 7.76 4.59
CA GLN A 652 10.99 8.77 4.38
C GLN A 652 9.68 8.11 3.92
N THR A 653 9.77 7.22 2.93
CA THR A 653 8.59 6.48 2.45
C THR A 653 8.01 5.57 3.52
N LEU A 654 8.86 4.87 4.29
CA LEU A 654 8.40 3.99 5.37
C LEU A 654 7.71 4.77 6.49
N TRP A 655 8.23 5.93 6.89
CA TRP A 655 7.61 6.80 7.87
C TRP A 655 6.22 7.25 7.43
N LEU A 656 6.12 7.74 6.19
CA LEU A 656 4.85 8.17 5.63
C LEU A 656 3.88 7.00 5.44
N TRP A 657 4.38 5.81 5.11
CA TRP A 657 3.53 4.63 5.03
C TRP A 657 3.02 4.18 6.40
N PHE A 658 3.88 4.20 7.42
CA PHE A 658 3.49 3.95 8.79
C PHE A 658 2.41 4.93 9.25
N ASP A 659 2.59 6.23 9.01
CA ASP A 659 1.59 7.26 9.30
C ASP A 659 0.25 6.98 8.59
N ARG A 660 0.27 6.54 7.33
CA ARG A 660 -0.96 6.22 6.60
C ARG A 660 -1.65 4.94 7.06
N VAL A 661 -0.88 3.94 7.46
CA VAL A 661 -1.42 2.68 7.98
C VAL A 661 -1.98 2.86 9.39
N TRP A 662 -1.40 3.75 10.20
CA TRP A 662 -1.73 3.88 11.62
C TRP A 662 -2.55 5.13 11.99
N ASN A 663 -2.45 6.20 11.22
CA ASN A 663 -3.10 7.49 11.53
C ASN A 663 -4.03 7.98 10.41
N GLY A 664 -4.02 7.34 9.25
CA GLY A 664 -4.82 7.76 8.10
C GLY A 664 -6.32 7.45 8.29
N TYR A 665 -7.17 8.49 8.20
CA TYR A 665 -8.64 8.43 8.28
C TYR A 665 -9.25 8.12 9.66
N HIS A 666 -8.63 8.64 10.73
CA HIS A 666 -9.28 8.80 12.03
C HIS A 666 -9.82 10.20 12.24
#